data_AF-A0A2P5N0C0-F1
#
_entry.id   AF-A0A2P5N0C0-F1
#
_cell.length_a   1.000
_cell.length_b   1.000
_cell.length_c   1.000
_cell.angle_alpha   90.00
_cell.angle_beta   90.00
_cell.angle_gamma   90.00
#
_symmetry.space_group_name_H-M   'P 1'
#
loop_
_entity.id
_entity.type
_entity.pdbx_description
1 polymer ?
#
loop_
_entity_poly.entity_id
_entity_poly.type
_entity_poly.pdbx_seq_one_letter_code
_entity_poly.pdbx_strand_id
1 'polypeptide(L)'
;MATQNYKKICTQAQGLIDNLQQAPGYSTETVASSFTLSKQLFQHGELRLSRQLLTHARAQLQQQARQQLQAAVLNEAETLTLSKWLLGLDEPDLARQLLLKLIQQGCSTAQAKHVQQQLALSTYKNDELPPNIRYNEALKVLDGIGLRDPNCDDPETLGQAGAIYKRKFASSGRLDDLRAALHFYQRGWISNPEQDMGYCAVNAAFILDRLAYQSRIGAARENIPDTDSAALIQQANALRQQLLNDLPKYAVARNADTTEQWWYLTTLAEAAFGLGLWDDASRYLKQAKQADHFEWERQTTAKQLVSLARMQGFMPPADNQPEKQWDKPWQSLSQLLGSDSRAAFESFRGKVGLALSGGGFRASLYHLGVLARLAEVDALRSVEVLSTVSGGSIIGAHYYLALRKLLTEKIDADITRQDYIELVREVMQQFFDGVTENLRVRALASLPINFRMLFEKDYGRSNRMGELYESYLFSKVDHPTSSPSSDGFVPPMRPMHSLRVHPLVVDSTDNSRSADTDFRPKLANWRRRAKVPTLLLNTTSLNSGHNWHFTASWMGEPPGLTGRDIDMNERYRRLYYWQAPTEKLQHYPLGYAVAASAGVPTLFDPLELSNLYPERTIRLVDGGVHDNQGVAGLLDEYCDLILCSDASGQMDDQKNPAKSALSVFFRSSSIQQDRIREAQYQNLEAKAKSNALQGLFFIHLKQDLQTHPLDWINCDNPSPDSPSPHLTDYGIDRSQQRRLAEVRTDLDSFTEVEAYALMASGYQMTKYQLTELNKQHADLPMQGNWADFDINAPESTDWLFSPLLPILALDPASSNPQAADLAKQLDAAKFLAGKAWVLIPKLKAAGIGFGLLLLVLLIGFIIQNWHDFISINIGVGSVTTAIVLSVMAITLPFAKYLQPMDTARKWLGLVLLGSFGWAAANIHLKFVDKWFKQRGKLQRLLNL
;
A
#
# COMPACT_ATOMS: atom_id res chain seq x y z
N MET A 1 35.85 1.16 -31.84
CA MET A 1 36.29 0.31 -30.71
C MET A 1 35.22 0.16 -29.62
N ALA A 2 34.68 1.22 -29.02
CA ALA A 2 33.63 1.11 -27.99
C ALA A 2 32.37 0.33 -28.42
N THR A 3 31.85 0.58 -29.62
CA THR A 3 30.68 -0.15 -30.18
C THR A 3 30.98 -1.62 -30.51
N GLN A 4 32.22 -1.94 -30.89
CA GLN A 4 32.65 -3.32 -31.13
C GLN A 4 32.80 -4.10 -29.82
N ASN A 5 33.31 -3.45 -28.76
CA ASN A 5 33.42 -4.05 -27.44
C ASN A 5 32.03 -4.30 -26.81
N TYR A 6 31.12 -3.33 -26.95
CA TYR A 6 29.73 -3.47 -26.52
C TYR A 6 29.03 -4.67 -27.19
N LYS A 7 29.05 -4.75 -28.53
CA LYS A 7 28.46 -5.89 -29.26
C LYS A 7 29.03 -7.23 -28.80
N LYS A 8 30.34 -7.29 -28.58
CA LYS A 8 31.01 -8.49 -28.07
C LYS A 8 30.48 -8.89 -26.69
N ILE A 9 30.36 -7.94 -25.76
CA ILE A 9 29.81 -8.19 -24.41
C ILE A 9 28.37 -8.69 -24.49
N CYS A 10 27.52 -8.07 -25.33
CA CYS A 10 26.14 -8.53 -25.54
C CYS A 10 26.11 -9.96 -26.10
N THR A 11 26.94 -10.28 -27.09
CA THR A 11 27.03 -11.65 -27.64
C THR A 11 27.51 -12.66 -26.60
N GLN A 12 28.51 -12.31 -25.78
CA GLN A 12 29.00 -13.17 -24.70
C GLN A 12 27.93 -13.40 -23.64
N ALA A 13 27.21 -12.35 -23.24
CA ALA A 13 26.11 -12.43 -22.29
C ALA A 13 24.96 -13.28 -22.82
N GLN A 14 24.54 -13.08 -24.07
CA GLN A 14 23.49 -13.88 -24.68
C GLN A 14 23.89 -15.35 -24.78
N GLY A 15 25.12 -15.64 -25.23
CA GLY A 15 25.61 -17.03 -25.27
C GLY A 15 25.66 -17.68 -23.89
N LEU A 16 26.00 -16.92 -22.84
CA LEU A 16 25.97 -17.42 -21.46
C LEU A 16 24.54 -17.68 -20.99
N ILE A 17 23.58 -16.79 -21.30
CA ILE A 17 22.15 -16.97 -21.00
C ILE A 17 21.61 -18.22 -21.70
N ASP A 18 21.90 -18.40 -22.99
CA ASP A 18 21.43 -19.55 -23.77
C ASP A 18 21.99 -20.87 -23.19
N ASN A 19 23.27 -20.89 -22.80
CA ASN A 19 23.88 -22.04 -22.14
C ASN A 19 23.24 -22.33 -20.78
N LEU A 20 22.97 -21.30 -19.97
CA LEU A 20 22.32 -21.41 -18.67
C LEU A 20 20.89 -21.95 -18.76
N GLN A 21 20.19 -21.67 -19.87
CA GLN A 21 18.85 -22.21 -20.13
C GLN A 21 18.89 -23.69 -20.51
N GLN A 22 19.93 -24.13 -21.24
CA GLN A 22 20.07 -25.52 -21.68
C GLN A 22 20.69 -26.44 -20.60
N ALA A 23 21.63 -25.92 -19.80
CA ALA A 23 22.36 -26.65 -18.78
C ALA A 23 22.41 -25.86 -17.45
N PRO A 24 21.35 -25.94 -16.61
CA PRO A 24 21.18 -25.06 -15.45
C PRO A 24 22.11 -25.35 -14.25
N GLY A 25 23.08 -26.25 -14.37
CA GLY A 25 23.95 -26.69 -13.27
C GLY A 25 24.81 -25.56 -12.68
N TYR A 26 25.00 -25.54 -11.36
CA TYR A 26 25.84 -24.55 -10.67
C TYR A 26 27.31 -24.66 -11.09
N SER A 27 27.92 -23.52 -11.43
CA SER A 27 29.36 -23.39 -11.65
C SER A 27 29.85 -22.04 -11.12
N THR A 28 30.86 -22.08 -10.25
CA THR A 28 31.51 -20.89 -9.66
C THR A 28 32.00 -19.93 -10.75
N GLU A 29 32.59 -20.45 -11.83
CA GLU A 29 33.09 -19.66 -12.96
C GLU A 29 31.95 -19.00 -13.76
N THR A 30 30.85 -19.74 -13.95
CA THR A 30 29.66 -19.24 -14.65
C THR A 30 28.97 -18.13 -13.85
N VAL A 31 28.83 -18.30 -12.53
CA VAL A 31 28.32 -17.26 -11.65
C VAL A 31 29.23 -16.03 -11.69
N ALA A 32 30.54 -16.21 -11.48
CA ALA A 32 31.50 -15.10 -11.54
C ALA A 32 31.42 -14.34 -12.89
N SER A 33 31.35 -15.07 -14.00
CA SER A 33 31.19 -14.50 -15.34
C SER A 33 29.87 -13.73 -15.50
N SER A 34 28.77 -14.25 -14.95
CA SER A 34 27.46 -13.58 -14.98
C SER A 34 27.50 -12.25 -14.24
N PHE A 35 28.15 -12.20 -13.07
CA PHE A 35 28.33 -10.97 -12.30
C PHE A 35 29.21 -9.96 -13.05
N THR A 36 30.35 -10.39 -13.61
CA THR A 36 31.26 -9.53 -14.38
C THR A 36 30.57 -8.94 -15.61
N LEU A 37 29.94 -9.79 -16.44
CA LEU A 37 29.23 -9.34 -17.63
C LEU A 37 28.05 -8.42 -17.26
N SER A 38 27.33 -8.73 -16.18
CA SER A 38 26.22 -7.89 -15.70
C SER A 38 26.68 -6.47 -15.34
N LYS A 39 27.82 -6.31 -14.65
CA LYS A 39 28.40 -4.98 -14.35
C LYS A 39 28.78 -4.23 -15.63
N GLN A 40 29.45 -4.90 -16.56
CA GLN A 40 29.86 -4.30 -17.83
C GLN A 40 28.65 -3.86 -18.68
N LEU A 41 27.63 -4.72 -18.78
CA LEU A 41 26.38 -4.38 -19.45
C LEU A 41 25.68 -3.19 -18.76
N PHE A 42 25.64 -3.18 -17.44
CA PHE A 42 25.05 -2.07 -16.68
C PHE A 42 25.76 -0.74 -16.93
N GLN A 43 27.09 -0.73 -16.97
CA GLN A 43 27.89 0.46 -17.32
C GLN A 43 27.59 0.97 -18.74
N HIS A 44 27.33 0.05 -19.67
CA HIS A 44 26.92 0.37 -21.04
C HIS A 44 25.43 0.73 -21.18
N GLY A 45 24.65 0.69 -20.11
CA GLY A 45 23.21 0.97 -20.13
C GLY A 45 22.33 -0.19 -20.59
N GLU A 46 22.88 -1.38 -20.81
CA GLU A 46 22.16 -2.58 -21.26
C GLU A 46 21.57 -3.36 -20.08
N LEU A 47 20.44 -2.86 -19.59
CA LEU A 47 19.82 -3.36 -18.35
C LEU A 47 19.15 -4.72 -18.50
N ARG A 48 18.58 -5.00 -19.69
CA ARG A 48 17.79 -6.22 -19.92
C ARG A 48 18.70 -7.44 -19.78
N LEU A 49 19.78 -7.50 -20.56
CA LEU A 49 20.73 -8.61 -20.47
C LEU A 49 21.41 -8.68 -19.09
N SER A 50 21.73 -7.52 -18.50
CA SER A 50 22.33 -7.46 -17.16
C SER A 50 21.42 -8.12 -16.11
N ARG A 51 20.13 -7.78 -16.10
CA ARG A 51 19.15 -8.36 -15.17
C ARG A 51 18.89 -9.84 -15.44
N GLN A 52 18.81 -10.26 -16.70
CA GLN A 52 18.66 -11.67 -17.07
C GLN A 52 19.81 -12.52 -16.53
N LEU A 53 21.06 -12.08 -16.70
CA LEU A 53 22.22 -12.76 -16.13
C LEU A 53 22.13 -12.91 -14.61
N LEU A 54 21.75 -11.84 -13.90
CA LEU A 54 21.60 -11.89 -12.44
C LEU A 54 20.41 -12.75 -12.01
N THR A 55 19.33 -12.82 -12.78
CA THR A 55 18.19 -13.71 -12.54
C THR A 55 18.62 -15.17 -12.62
N HIS A 56 19.38 -15.56 -13.66
CA HIS A 56 19.91 -16.92 -13.78
C HIS A 56 20.93 -17.25 -12.70
N ALA A 57 21.89 -16.35 -12.43
CA ALA A 57 22.87 -16.52 -11.35
C ALA A 57 22.19 -16.70 -9.99
N ARG A 58 21.14 -15.91 -9.70
CA ARG A 58 20.34 -16.05 -8.48
C ARG A 58 19.74 -17.46 -8.36
N ALA A 59 19.13 -17.97 -9.43
CA ALA A 59 18.52 -19.30 -9.41
C ALA A 59 19.54 -20.41 -9.10
N GLN A 60 20.73 -20.35 -9.71
CA GLN A 60 21.81 -21.30 -9.44
C GLN A 60 22.31 -21.21 -8.00
N LEU A 61 22.51 -20.00 -7.48
CA LEU A 61 22.96 -19.78 -6.11
C LEU A 61 21.93 -20.26 -5.09
N GLN A 62 20.65 -20.02 -5.34
CA GLN A 62 19.56 -20.53 -4.49
C GLN A 62 19.54 -22.07 -4.47
N GLN A 63 19.73 -22.72 -5.62
CA GLN A 63 19.80 -24.17 -5.71
C GLN A 63 21.01 -24.72 -4.94
N GLN A 64 22.20 -24.14 -5.16
CA GLN A 64 23.43 -24.55 -4.48
C GLN A 64 23.32 -24.38 -2.95
N ALA A 65 22.74 -23.26 -2.50
CA ALA A 65 22.52 -23.00 -1.08
C ALA A 65 21.63 -24.05 -0.44
N ARG A 66 20.53 -24.45 -1.09
CA ARG A 66 19.63 -25.49 -0.61
C ARG A 66 20.32 -26.85 -0.53
N GLN A 67 21.17 -27.19 -1.50
CA GLN A 67 21.96 -28.42 -1.49
C GLN A 67 22.96 -28.42 -0.31
N GLN A 68 23.71 -27.33 -0.09
CA GLN A 68 24.61 -27.21 1.06
C GLN A 68 23.87 -27.25 2.40
N LEU A 69 22.68 -26.65 2.50
CA LEU A 69 21.84 -26.74 3.69
C LEU A 69 21.42 -28.18 4.01
N GLN A 70 21.37 -29.08 3.03
CA GLN A 70 21.10 -30.51 3.23
C GLN A 70 22.37 -31.35 3.51
N ALA A 71 23.56 -30.84 3.18
CA ALA A 71 24.81 -31.57 3.41
C ALA A 71 25.11 -31.80 4.90
N ALA A 72 25.80 -32.88 5.26
CA ALA A 72 26.13 -33.16 6.67
C ALA A 72 27.10 -32.12 7.26
N VAL A 73 28.12 -31.72 6.50
CA VAL A 73 29.17 -30.77 6.91
C VAL A 73 29.31 -29.70 5.82
N LEU A 74 29.45 -28.44 6.24
CA LEU A 74 29.68 -27.31 5.35
C LEU A 74 31.18 -27.08 5.15
N ASN A 75 31.58 -26.74 3.92
CA ASN A 75 32.91 -26.20 3.64
C ASN A 75 32.92 -24.70 3.98
N GLU A 76 33.76 -24.26 4.90
CA GLU A 76 33.83 -22.87 5.39
C GLU A 76 34.05 -21.86 4.26
N ALA A 77 35.06 -22.08 3.41
CA ALA A 77 35.43 -21.14 2.35
C ALA A 77 34.36 -21.04 1.25
N GLU A 78 33.79 -22.17 0.86
CA GLU A 78 32.68 -22.21 -0.11
C GLU A 78 31.43 -21.54 0.46
N THR A 79 31.11 -21.79 1.73
CA THR A 79 29.94 -21.23 2.40
C THR A 79 30.03 -19.72 2.51
N LEU A 80 31.20 -19.18 2.87
CA LEU A 80 31.45 -17.73 2.93
C LEU A 80 31.35 -17.08 1.54
N THR A 81 31.87 -17.73 0.51
CA THR A 81 31.78 -17.24 -0.88
C THR A 81 30.33 -17.22 -1.37
N LEU A 82 29.60 -18.33 -1.16
CA LEU A 82 28.21 -18.46 -1.53
C LEU A 82 27.32 -17.45 -0.78
N SER A 83 27.53 -17.28 0.52
CA SER A 83 26.80 -16.32 1.35
C SER A 83 27.01 -14.88 0.87
N LYS A 84 28.24 -14.52 0.50
CA LYS A 84 28.55 -13.21 -0.08
C LYS A 84 27.81 -12.97 -1.41
N TRP A 85 27.78 -13.97 -2.29
CA TRP A 85 27.06 -13.85 -3.57
C TRP A 85 25.54 -13.77 -3.40
N LEU A 86 24.97 -14.56 -2.48
CA LEU A 86 23.55 -14.47 -2.14
C LEU A 86 23.19 -13.07 -1.62
N LEU A 87 24.00 -12.51 -0.72
CA LEU A 87 23.80 -11.14 -0.22
C LEU A 87 23.89 -10.08 -1.33
N GLY A 88 24.76 -10.29 -2.32
CA GLY A 88 24.87 -9.42 -3.50
C GLY A 88 23.63 -9.43 -4.40
N LEU A 89 22.78 -10.47 -4.31
CA LEU A 89 21.56 -10.64 -5.09
C LEU A 89 20.27 -10.45 -4.27
N ASP A 90 20.35 -9.82 -3.10
CA ASP A 90 19.21 -9.62 -2.18
C ASP A 90 18.59 -10.95 -1.71
N GLU A 91 19.41 -11.97 -1.42
CA GLU A 91 19.01 -13.28 -0.86
C GLU A 91 19.54 -13.49 0.58
N PRO A 92 19.21 -12.59 1.54
CA PRO A 92 19.79 -12.61 2.88
C PRO A 92 19.37 -13.83 3.72
N ASP A 93 18.18 -14.39 3.51
CA ASP A 93 17.67 -15.50 4.31
C ASP A 93 18.48 -16.79 4.12
N LEU A 94 18.79 -17.15 2.87
CA LEU A 94 19.61 -18.33 2.57
C LEU A 94 21.05 -18.15 3.08
N ALA A 95 21.63 -16.96 2.89
CA ALA A 95 22.96 -16.65 3.43
C ALA A 95 22.98 -16.79 4.95
N ARG A 96 21.97 -16.25 5.64
CA ARG A 96 21.82 -16.36 7.09
C ARG A 96 21.72 -17.81 7.55
N GLN A 97 20.90 -18.64 6.89
CA GLN A 97 20.74 -20.05 7.24
C GLN A 97 22.05 -20.83 7.11
N LEU A 98 22.80 -20.60 6.02
CA LEU A 98 24.11 -21.20 5.79
C LEU A 98 25.11 -20.83 6.90
N LEU A 99 25.20 -19.54 7.23
CA LEU A 99 26.13 -19.02 8.24
C LEU A 99 25.78 -19.52 9.65
N LEU A 100 24.49 -19.62 10.00
CA LEU A 100 24.07 -20.20 11.27
C LEU A 100 24.47 -21.67 11.38
N LYS A 101 24.26 -22.46 10.33
CA LYS A 101 24.67 -23.87 10.29
C LYS A 101 26.19 -24.00 10.39
N LEU A 102 26.95 -23.14 9.72
CA LEU A 102 28.42 -23.13 9.81
C LEU A 102 28.89 -22.83 11.24
N ILE A 103 28.31 -21.84 11.91
CA ILE A 103 28.63 -21.52 13.31
C ILE A 103 28.31 -22.70 14.24
N GLN A 104 27.17 -23.38 14.02
CA GLN A 104 26.80 -24.57 14.81
C GLN A 104 27.79 -25.73 14.64
N GLN A 105 28.42 -25.86 13.47
CA GLN A 105 29.43 -26.88 13.18
C GLN A 105 30.84 -26.50 13.68
N GLY A 106 31.02 -25.25 14.10
CA GLY A 106 32.32 -24.68 14.44
C GLY A 106 32.99 -24.06 13.21
N CYS A 107 33.47 -22.83 13.36
CA CYS A 107 34.27 -22.13 12.35
C CYS A 107 35.70 -21.92 12.85
N SER A 108 36.63 -21.74 11.92
CA SER A 108 38.03 -21.46 12.24
C SER A 108 38.16 -20.12 12.98
N THR A 109 39.07 -20.04 13.96
CA THR A 109 39.32 -18.80 14.72
C THR A 109 39.68 -17.63 13.82
N ALA A 110 40.36 -17.89 12.70
CA ALA A 110 40.74 -16.88 11.72
C ALA A 110 39.53 -16.26 10.99
N GLN A 111 38.48 -17.05 10.73
CA GLN A 111 37.28 -16.58 10.03
C GLN A 111 36.10 -16.25 10.96
N ALA A 112 36.18 -16.60 12.25
CA ALA A 112 35.08 -16.45 13.20
C ALA A 112 34.48 -15.03 13.20
N LYS A 113 35.32 -13.99 13.22
CA LYS A 113 34.87 -12.60 13.14
C LYS A 113 34.13 -12.32 11.82
N HIS A 114 34.70 -12.73 10.69
CA HIS A 114 34.13 -12.51 9.36
C HIS A 114 32.78 -13.23 9.18
N VAL A 115 32.67 -14.47 9.66
CA VAL A 115 31.43 -15.25 9.67
C VAL A 115 30.35 -14.52 10.46
N GLN A 116 30.67 -13.99 11.65
CA GLN A 116 29.72 -13.23 12.46
C GLN A 116 29.32 -11.89 11.81
N GLN A 117 30.25 -11.18 11.18
CA GLN A 117 29.93 -9.97 10.41
C GLN A 117 28.99 -10.26 9.24
N GLN A 118 29.22 -11.34 8.48
CA GLN A 118 28.29 -11.75 7.42
C GLN A 118 26.94 -12.21 8.00
N LEU A 119 26.92 -12.83 9.17
CA LEU A 119 25.69 -13.23 9.84
C LEU A 119 24.88 -12.00 10.29
N ALA A 120 25.53 -11.00 10.88
CA ALA A 120 24.88 -9.74 11.25
C ALA A 120 24.30 -9.05 10.01
N LEU A 121 25.10 -8.93 8.93
CA LEU A 121 24.69 -8.36 7.65
C LEU A 121 23.47 -9.08 7.04
N SER A 122 23.53 -10.40 6.94
CA SER A 122 22.42 -11.22 6.44
C SER A 122 21.20 -11.16 7.35
N THR A 123 21.38 -10.99 8.66
CA THR A 123 20.28 -10.88 9.62
C THR A 123 19.54 -9.56 9.47
N TYR A 124 20.22 -8.41 9.55
CA TYR A 124 19.51 -7.12 9.51
C TYR A 124 18.92 -6.79 8.13
N LYS A 125 19.45 -7.38 7.05
CA LYS A 125 18.89 -7.26 5.70
C LYS A 125 17.74 -8.24 5.42
N ASN A 126 17.48 -9.21 6.30
CA ASN A 126 16.43 -10.20 6.06
C ASN A 126 15.03 -9.61 6.28
N ASP A 127 14.29 -9.38 5.20
CA ASP A 127 12.89 -8.93 5.22
C ASP A 127 11.91 -10.06 5.60
N GLU A 128 12.38 -11.30 5.74
CA GLU A 128 11.59 -12.41 6.29
C GLU A 128 11.54 -12.40 7.83
N LEU A 129 12.27 -11.49 8.48
CA LEU A 129 12.29 -11.31 9.92
C LEU A 129 11.65 -9.97 10.31
N PRO A 130 10.88 -9.92 11.42
CA PRO A 130 10.35 -8.66 11.94
C PRO A 130 11.46 -7.63 12.22
N PRO A 131 11.25 -6.33 11.94
CA PRO A 131 12.27 -5.29 12.11
C PRO A 131 12.89 -5.24 13.51
N ASN A 132 12.08 -5.30 14.58
CA ASN A 132 12.56 -5.29 15.95
C ASN A 132 13.49 -6.48 16.24
N ILE A 133 13.14 -7.66 15.75
CA ILE A 133 13.93 -8.90 15.92
C ILE A 133 15.23 -8.80 15.14
N ARG A 134 15.16 -8.55 13.83
CA ARG A 134 16.35 -8.63 12.96
C ARG A 134 17.42 -7.62 13.34
N TYR A 135 17.03 -6.42 13.78
CA TYR A 135 18.00 -5.41 14.22
C TYR A 135 18.62 -5.76 15.58
N ASN A 136 17.82 -6.25 16.54
CA ASN A 136 18.33 -6.62 17.86
C ASN A 136 19.21 -7.87 17.78
N GLU A 137 18.82 -8.88 16.99
CA GLU A 137 19.62 -10.09 16.79
C GLU A 137 20.92 -9.79 16.04
N ALA A 138 20.90 -8.93 15.02
CA ALA A 138 22.14 -8.52 14.35
C ALA A 138 23.09 -7.76 15.30
N LEU A 139 22.57 -6.88 16.17
CA LEU A 139 23.38 -6.22 17.20
C LEU A 139 23.97 -7.23 18.20
N LYS A 140 23.20 -8.22 18.65
CA LYS A 140 23.69 -9.30 19.52
C LYS A 140 24.82 -10.10 18.88
N VAL A 141 24.72 -10.37 17.57
CA VAL A 141 25.81 -11.03 16.83
C VAL A 141 27.07 -10.15 16.85
N LEU A 142 26.96 -8.85 16.58
CA LEU A 142 28.11 -7.94 16.64
C LEU A 142 28.67 -7.77 18.07
N ASP A 143 27.82 -7.83 19.10
CA ASP A 143 28.26 -7.83 20.50
C ASP A 143 29.15 -9.04 20.82
N GLY A 144 28.84 -10.19 20.22
CA GLY A 144 29.63 -11.42 20.35
C GLY A 144 31.06 -11.31 19.81
N ILE A 145 31.35 -10.32 18.97
CA ILE A 145 32.69 -10.00 18.45
C ILE A 145 33.24 -8.67 18.98
N GLY A 146 32.67 -8.18 20.09
CA GLY A 146 33.23 -7.05 20.83
C GLY A 146 32.70 -5.67 20.41
N LEU A 147 31.54 -5.55 19.74
CA LEU A 147 30.97 -4.24 19.35
C LEU A 147 30.97 -3.19 20.49
N ARG A 148 30.65 -3.62 21.71
CA ARG A 148 30.59 -2.76 22.90
C ARG A 148 31.89 -2.73 23.71
N ASP A 149 32.92 -3.45 23.30
CA ASP A 149 34.25 -3.31 23.89
C ASP A 149 34.77 -1.89 23.56
N PRO A 150 35.19 -1.11 24.58
CA PRO A 150 35.84 0.18 24.35
C PRO A 150 37.06 0.10 23.41
N ASN A 151 37.73 -1.05 23.38
CA ASN A 151 38.92 -1.31 22.56
C ASN A 151 38.59 -1.90 21.17
N CYS A 152 37.31 -2.08 20.82
CA CYS A 152 36.95 -2.50 19.47
C CYS A 152 37.43 -1.47 18.45
N ASP A 153 38.34 -1.88 17.58
CA ASP A 153 38.98 -1.05 16.58
C ASP A 153 38.57 -1.40 15.14
N ASP A 154 37.69 -2.38 14.98
CA ASP A 154 37.28 -2.98 13.71
C ASP A 154 36.20 -2.14 13.00
N PRO A 155 36.53 -1.41 11.91
CA PRO A 155 35.59 -0.48 11.28
C PRO A 155 34.40 -1.17 10.61
N GLU A 156 34.54 -2.41 10.15
CA GLU A 156 33.43 -3.17 9.57
C GLU A 156 32.37 -3.46 10.63
N THR A 157 32.77 -3.92 11.82
CA THR A 157 31.87 -4.19 12.96
C THR A 157 31.15 -2.92 13.40
N LEU A 158 31.90 -1.83 13.60
CA LEU A 158 31.37 -0.54 14.02
C LEU A 158 30.48 0.09 12.94
N GLY A 159 30.88 0.01 11.68
CA GLY A 159 30.12 0.49 10.53
C GLY A 159 28.80 -0.26 10.32
N GLN A 160 28.78 -1.59 10.54
CA GLN A 160 27.54 -2.37 10.53
C GLN A 160 26.60 -1.96 11.67
N ALA A 161 27.11 -1.72 12.88
CA ALA A 161 26.28 -1.22 13.98
C ALA A 161 25.68 0.15 13.64
N GLY A 162 26.48 1.08 13.10
CA GLY A 162 25.99 2.36 12.59
C GLY A 162 24.86 2.18 11.56
N ALA A 163 25.03 1.24 10.63
CA ALA A 163 24.05 0.93 9.60
C ALA A 163 22.75 0.30 10.15
N ILE A 164 22.84 -0.50 11.22
CA ILE A 164 21.68 -1.07 11.90
C ILE A 164 20.91 0.03 12.65
N TYR A 165 21.59 0.88 13.42
CA TYR A 165 20.94 1.97 14.15
C TYR A 165 20.29 3.01 13.21
N LYS A 166 20.93 3.33 12.08
CA LYS A 166 20.33 4.16 11.01
C LYS A 166 19.00 3.57 10.50
N ARG A 167 18.89 2.24 10.39
CA ARG A 167 17.65 1.53 10.00
C ARG A 167 16.65 1.41 11.14
N LYS A 168 17.10 1.25 12.39
CA LYS A 168 16.22 1.31 13.57
C LYS A 168 15.51 2.65 13.64
N PHE A 169 16.21 3.77 13.41
CA PHE A 169 15.59 5.09 13.33
C PHE A 169 14.46 5.15 12.28
N ALA A 170 14.69 4.63 11.08
CA ALA A 170 13.66 4.63 10.02
C ALA A 170 12.38 3.87 10.44
N SER A 171 12.50 2.85 11.29
CA SER A 171 11.35 2.11 11.83
C SER A 171 10.75 2.74 13.08
N SER A 172 11.57 3.28 13.99
CA SER A 172 11.16 3.72 15.33
C SER A 172 10.82 5.21 15.42
N GLY A 173 11.52 6.06 14.68
CA GLY A 173 11.51 7.51 14.81
C GLY A 173 12.30 8.06 16.00
N ARG A 174 13.02 7.23 16.75
CA ARG A 174 13.72 7.68 17.97
C ARG A 174 15.07 8.32 17.64
N LEU A 175 15.26 9.58 18.00
CA LEU A 175 16.52 10.31 17.78
C LEU A 175 17.74 9.62 18.40
N ASP A 176 17.57 8.89 19.50
CA ASP A 176 18.66 8.12 20.13
C ASP A 176 19.22 7.03 19.21
N ASP A 177 18.40 6.47 18.30
CA ASP A 177 18.90 5.54 17.29
C ASP A 177 19.84 6.26 16.29
N LEU A 178 19.59 7.53 15.93
CA LEU A 178 20.54 8.30 15.09
C LEU A 178 21.81 8.69 15.85
N ARG A 179 21.70 9.06 17.13
CA ARG A 179 22.87 9.34 17.98
C ARG A 179 23.75 8.11 18.16
N ALA A 180 23.15 6.94 18.35
CA ALA A 180 23.86 5.68 18.39
C ALA A 180 24.55 5.39 17.04
N ALA A 181 23.86 5.62 15.92
CA ALA A 181 24.47 5.47 14.59
C ALA A 181 25.70 6.36 14.42
N LEU A 182 25.59 7.64 14.79
CA LEU A 182 26.70 8.61 14.75
C LEU A 182 27.88 8.14 15.60
N HIS A 183 27.62 7.71 16.83
CA HIS A 183 28.65 7.22 17.75
C HIS A 183 29.46 6.07 17.15
N PHE A 184 28.79 5.05 16.63
CA PHE A 184 29.49 3.89 16.05
C PHE A 184 30.26 4.23 14.78
N TYR A 185 29.70 5.08 13.91
CA TYR A 185 30.43 5.54 12.72
C TYR A 185 31.65 6.40 13.09
N GLN A 186 31.54 7.33 14.04
CA GLN A 186 32.69 8.13 14.49
C GLN A 186 33.78 7.24 15.09
N ARG A 187 33.40 6.25 15.91
CA ARG A 187 34.35 5.28 16.47
C ARG A 187 35.07 4.49 15.38
N GLY A 188 34.34 3.97 14.39
CA GLY A 188 34.92 3.19 13.29
C GLY A 188 35.95 3.98 12.48
N TRP A 189 35.72 5.28 12.28
CA TRP A 189 36.70 6.17 11.64
C TRP A 189 37.91 6.44 12.53
N ILE A 190 37.70 6.79 13.80
CA ILE A 190 38.78 7.18 14.72
C ILE A 190 39.69 6.00 15.06
N SER A 191 39.14 4.79 15.17
CA SER A 191 39.90 3.62 15.62
C SER A 191 40.91 3.12 14.58
N ASN A 192 40.52 3.05 13.31
CA ASN A 192 41.36 2.53 12.25
C ASN A 192 40.99 3.14 10.88
N PRO A 193 41.35 4.41 10.62
CA PRO A 193 40.95 5.13 9.42
C PRO A 193 41.53 4.52 8.13
N GLU A 194 42.71 3.90 8.22
CA GLU A 194 43.33 3.18 7.09
C GLU A 194 42.50 1.96 6.67
N GLN A 195 41.92 1.22 7.63
CA GLN A 195 41.05 0.10 7.32
C GLN A 195 39.64 0.52 6.91
N ASP A 196 39.09 1.56 7.53
CA ASP A 196 37.76 2.09 7.21
C ASP A 196 37.66 2.58 5.75
N MET A 197 38.76 3.14 5.21
CA MET A 197 38.77 3.78 3.89
C MET A 197 37.62 4.79 3.73
N GLY A 198 37.21 5.45 4.83
CA GLY A 198 36.28 6.57 4.87
C GLY A 198 34.79 6.19 4.90
N TYR A 199 34.43 4.90 4.85
CA TYR A 199 33.03 4.47 4.90
C TYR A 199 32.32 4.95 6.17
N CYS A 200 32.93 4.77 7.35
CA CYS A 200 32.36 5.23 8.60
C CYS A 200 32.40 6.76 8.69
N ALA A 201 33.48 7.40 8.25
CA ALA A 201 33.60 8.86 8.28
C ALA A 201 32.50 9.58 7.49
N VAL A 202 32.26 9.14 6.24
CA VAL A 202 31.26 9.78 5.37
C VAL A 202 29.84 9.54 5.88
N ASN A 203 29.56 8.35 6.44
CA ASN A 203 28.27 8.08 7.07
C ASN A 203 28.09 8.88 8.37
N ALA A 204 29.14 9.09 9.18
CA ALA A 204 29.08 9.97 10.34
C ALA A 204 28.73 11.41 9.93
N ALA A 205 29.39 11.94 8.89
CA ALA A 205 29.09 13.26 8.34
C ALA A 205 27.62 13.34 7.87
N PHE A 206 27.13 12.34 7.13
CA PHE A 206 25.73 12.28 6.71
C PHE A 206 24.73 12.26 7.88
N ILE A 207 25.01 11.50 8.94
CA ILE A 207 24.15 11.49 10.14
C ILE A 207 24.16 12.86 10.84
N LEU A 208 25.30 13.55 10.87
CA LEU A 208 25.38 14.92 11.39
C LEU A 208 24.51 15.89 10.58
N ASP A 209 24.51 15.81 9.24
CA ASP A 209 23.60 16.66 8.43
C ASP A 209 22.14 16.35 8.71
N ARG A 210 21.78 15.06 8.88
CA ARG A 210 20.41 14.68 9.22
C ARG A 210 19.99 15.22 10.58
N LEU A 211 20.86 15.14 11.58
CA LEU A 211 20.61 15.71 12.91
C LEU A 211 20.50 17.24 12.84
N ALA A 212 21.37 17.90 12.05
CA ALA A 212 21.31 19.35 11.85
C ALA A 212 20.01 19.77 11.17
N TYR A 213 19.61 19.03 10.13
CA TYR A 213 18.35 19.23 9.43
C TYR A 213 17.16 19.06 10.36
N GLN A 214 17.14 18.00 11.17
CA GLN A 214 16.06 17.75 12.14
C GLN A 214 16.00 18.84 13.22
N SER A 215 17.14 19.27 13.75
CA SER A 215 17.20 20.36 14.73
C SER A 215 16.62 21.65 14.14
N ARG A 216 17.06 22.04 12.93
CA ARG A 216 16.56 23.22 12.22
C ARG A 216 15.05 23.18 11.98
N ILE A 217 14.53 22.05 11.49
CA ILE A 217 13.08 21.90 11.23
C ILE A 217 12.29 21.89 12.53
N GLY A 218 12.78 21.20 13.58
CA GLY A 218 12.13 21.17 14.89
C GLY A 218 12.05 22.54 15.53
N ALA A 219 13.16 23.30 15.52
CA ALA A 219 13.21 24.66 16.05
C ALA A 219 12.24 25.60 15.31
N ALA A 220 12.18 25.52 13.98
CA ALA A 220 11.24 26.30 13.18
C ALA A 220 9.76 25.96 13.50
N ARG A 221 9.41 24.66 13.62
CA ARG A 221 8.04 24.23 13.95
C ARG A 221 7.56 24.77 15.29
N GLU A 222 8.44 24.76 16.29
CA GLU A 222 8.12 25.24 17.64
C GLU A 222 8.35 26.75 17.81
N ASN A 223 8.77 27.44 16.74
CA ASN A 223 9.10 28.87 16.74
C ASN A 223 10.13 29.24 17.84
N ILE A 224 11.17 28.43 17.99
CA ILE A 224 12.28 28.64 18.93
C ILE A 224 13.61 28.80 18.18
N PRO A 225 14.64 29.41 18.80
CA PRO A 225 15.96 29.51 18.19
C PRO A 225 16.60 28.13 17.96
N ASP A 226 17.19 27.94 16.78
CA ASP A 226 18.03 26.79 16.48
C ASP A 226 19.45 27.01 17.05
N THR A 227 19.84 26.20 18.03
CA THR A 227 21.14 26.30 18.70
C THR A 227 22.16 25.25 18.27
N ASP A 228 21.71 24.18 17.60
CA ASP A 228 22.54 22.98 17.44
C ASP A 228 22.96 22.75 15.98
N SER A 229 22.16 23.17 15.00
CA SER A 229 22.40 22.80 13.60
C SER A 229 23.75 23.30 13.07
N ALA A 230 24.16 24.52 13.44
CA ALA A 230 25.43 25.10 13.02
C ALA A 230 26.63 24.29 13.52
N ALA A 231 26.60 23.85 14.78
CA ALA A 231 27.67 23.03 15.38
C ALA A 231 27.72 21.64 14.73
N LEU A 232 26.56 21.04 14.42
CA LEU A 232 26.47 19.75 13.75
C LEU A 232 27.00 19.82 12.30
N ILE A 233 26.65 20.87 11.55
CA ILE A 233 27.17 21.12 10.19
C ILE A 233 28.68 21.35 10.23
N GLN A 234 29.19 22.11 11.21
CA GLN A 234 30.63 22.32 11.37
C GLN A 234 31.37 21.00 11.59
N GLN A 235 30.84 20.11 12.44
CA GLN A 235 31.41 18.77 12.65
C GLN A 235 31.37 17.92 11.38
N ALA A 236 30.26 17.94 10.63
CA ALA A 236 30.14 17.21 9.37
C ALA A 236 31.19 17.68 8.35
N ASN A 237 31.37 19.00 8.22
CA ASN A 237 32.33 19.60 7.31
C ASN A 237 33.78 19.31 7.72
N ALA A 238 34.09 19.33 9.02
CA ALA A 238 35.42 18.97 9.51
C ALA A 238 35.78 17.51 9.15
N LEU A 239 34.85 16.57 9.33
CA LEU A 239 35.06 15.17 8.93
C LEU A 239 35.30 15.04 7.42
N ARG A 240 34.53 15.75 6.60
CA ARG A 240 34.70 15.74 5.13
C ARG A 240 36.03 16.31 4.69
N GLN A 241 36.48 17.41 5.29
CA GLN A 241 37.78 18.02 5.00
C GLN A 241 38.92 17.08 5.38
N GLN A 242 38.84 16.46 6.56
CA GLN A 242 39.81 15.45 6.99
C GLN A 242 39.85 14.27 6.00
N LEU A 243 38.67 13.75 5.62
CA LEU A 243 38.54 12.65 4.68
C LEU A 243 39.20 12.96 3.33
N LEU A 244 38.91 14.11 2.72
CA LEU A 244 39.51 14.51 1.44
C LEU A 244 41.04 14.63 1.51
N ASN A 245 41.59 15.01 2.67
CA ASN A 245 43.02 15.14 2.88
C ASN A 245 43.71 13.79 3.12
N ASP A 246 43.09 12.88 3.84
CA ASP A 246 43.75 11.67 4.36
C ASP A 246 43.54 10.43 3.49
N LEU A 247 42.36 10.25 2.87
CA LEU A 247 42.07 9.08 2.04
C LEU A 247 43.09 8.85 0.91
N PRO A 248 43.53 9.87 0.16
CA PRO A 248 44.54 9.69 -0.87
C PRO A 248 45.87 9.17 -0.32
N LYS A 249 46.24 9.54 0.91
CA LYS A 249 47.47 9.06 1.57
C LYS A 249 47.37 7.58 1.92
N TYR A 250 46.23 7.17 2.48
CA TYR A 250 45.96 5.78 2.84
C TYR A 250 45.89 4.86 1.60
N ALA A 251 45.29 5.35 0.52
CA ALA A 251 45.23 4.65 -0.76
C ALA A 251 46.64 4.35 -1.32
N VAL A 252 47.53 5.34 -1.30
CA VAL A 252 48.94 5.18 -1.71
C VAL A 252 49.67 4.20 -0.80
N ALA A 253 49.51 4.33 0.52
CA ALA A 253 50.15 3.43 1.49
C ALA A 253 49.76 1.96 1.30
N ARG A 254 48.55 1.69 0.81
CA ARG A 254 48.05 0.33 0.53
C ARG A 254 48.47 -0.25 -0.83
N ASN A 255 49.22 0.50 -1.65
CA ASN A 255 49.51 0.13 -3.05
C ASN A 255 48.26 -0.30 -3.83
N ALA A 256 47.11 0.25 -3.47
CA ALA A 256 45.84 -0.19 -4.01
C ALA A 256 45.53 0.64 -5.25
N ASP A 257 45.24 -0.04 -6.37
CA ASP A 257 44.70 0.57 -7.60
C ASP A 257 43.26 1.04 -7.32
N THR A 258 43.17 2.11 -6.53
CA THR A 258 41.96 2.61 -5.86
C THR A 258 41.22 3.61 -6.74
N THR A 259 41.89 4.15 -7.76
CA THR A 259 41.30 5.06 -8.74
C THR A 259 40.22 4.40 -9.59
N GLU A 260 40.10 3.07 -9.54
CA GLU A 260 39.03 2.29 -10.20
C GLU A 260 38.06 1.64 -9.19
N GLN A 261 38.22 1.89 -7.88
CA GLN A 261 37.36 1.30 -6.85
C GLN A 261 36.15 2.18 -6.58
N TRP A 262 34.95 1.63 -6.83
CA TRP A 262 33.67 2.32 -6.65
C TRP A 262 33.55 3.04 -5.29
N TRP A 263 33.70 2.31 -4.18
CA TRP A 263 33.47 2.87 -2.84
C TRP A 263 34.48 3.94 -2.43
N TYR A 264 35.72 3.85 -2.91
CA TYR A 264 36.73 4.88 -2.70
C TYR A 264 36.32 6.19 -3.41
N LEU A 265 35.96 6.09 -4.70
CA LEU A 265 35.57 7.24 -5.51
C LEU A 265 34.28 7.88 -5.01
N THR A 266 33.26 7.09 -4.64
CA THR A 266 31.99 7.63 -4.14
C THR A 266 32.12 8.25 -2.75
N THR A 267 33.02 7.74 -1.91
CA THR A 267 33.33 8.33 -0.59
C THR A 267 33.98 9.72 -0.75
N LEU A 268 34.96 9.86 -1.65
CA LEU A 268 35.54 11.17 -1.98
C LEU A 268 34.51 12.10 -2.63
N ALA A 269 33.68 11.57 -3.53
CA ALA A 269 32.61 12.32 -4.18
C ALA A 269 31.63 12.89 -3.15
N GLU A 270 31.14 12.07 -2.21
CA GLU A 270 30.19 12.49 -1.19
C GLU A 270 30.79 13.52 -0.22
N ALA A 271 32.07 13.36 0.16
CA ALA A 271 32.75 14.34 0.98
C ALA A 271 32.89 15.70 0.29
N ALA A 272 33.31 15.71 -0.98
CA ALA A 272 33.38 16.93 -1.79
C ALA A 272 31.99 17.55 -2.01
N PHE A 273 30.97 16.72 -2.30
CA PHE A 273 29.59 17.14 -2.52
C PHE A 273 29.01 17.81 -1.27
N GLY A 274 29.19 17.21 -0.09
CA GLY A 274 28.71 17.77 1.17
C GLY A 274 29.38 19.10 1.56
N LEU A 275 30.60 19.35 1.08
CA LEU A 275 31.31 20.63 1.25
C LEU A 275 30.95 21.69 0.18
N GLY A 276 30.15 21.34 -0.83
CA GLY A 276 29.87 22.21 -1.97
C GLY A 276 31.01 22.34 -2.98
N LEU A 277 31.99 21.42 -2.95
CA LEU A 277 33.09 21.33 -3.91
C LEU A 277 32.62 20.59 -5.17
N TRP A 278 31.71 21.22 -5.91
CA TRP A 278 30.96 20.59 -7.01
C TRP A 278 31.84 20.06 -8.14
N ASP A 279 32.91 20.77 -8.50
CA ASP A 279 33.79 20.34 -9.59
C ASP A 279 34.58 19.07 -9.22
N ASP A 280 35.08 18.99 -7.98
CA ASP A 280 35.75 17.79 -7.46
C ASP A 280 34.76 16.63 -7.32
N ALA A 281 33.57 16.87 -6.76
CA ALA A 281 32.51 15.87 -6.69
C ALA A 281 32.14 15.33 -8.08
N SER A 282 31.97 16.22 -9.06
CA SER A 282 31.69 15.86 -10.46
C SER A 282 32.79 14.98 -11.06
N ARG A 283 34.07 15.32 -10.80
CA ARG A 283 35.22 14.54 -11.26
C ARG A 283 35.18 13.12 -10.68
N TYR A 284 35.01 12.98 -9.37
CA TYR A 284 34.94 11.67 -8.71
C TYR A 284 33.73 10.85 -9.15
N LEU A 285 32.55 11.46 -9.28
CA LEU A 285 31.34 10.78 -9.78
C LEU A 285 31.49 10.30 -11.22
N LYS A 286 32.13 11.10 -12.08
CA LYS A 286 32.44 10.71 -13.45
C LYS A 286 33.42 9.54 -13.52
N GLN A 287 34.42 9.51 -12.64
CA GLN A 287 35.33 8.38 -12.49
C GLN A 287 34.59 7.13 -11.96
N ALA A 288 33.77 7.30 -10.92
CA ALA A 288 32.98 6.20 -10.32
C ALA A 288 32.04 5.56 -11.34
N LYS A 289 31.46 6.34 -12.26
CA LYS A 289 30.64 5.81 -13.36
C LYS A 289 31.39 4.81 -14.25
N GLN A 290 32.70 4.96 -14.40
CA GLN A 290 33.55 4.04 -15.18
C GLN A 290 34.06 2.85 -14.35
N ALA A 291 33.98 2.92 -13.02
CA ALA A 291 34.35 1.84 -12.12
C ALA A 291 33.33 0.69 -12.13
N ASP A 292 33.78 -0.52 -11.80
CA ASP A 292 32.93 -1.71 -11.68
C ASP A 292 31.99 -1.63 -10.48
N HIS A 293 30.67 -1.64 -10.74
CA HIS A 293 29.65 -1.54 -9.70
C HIS A 293 28.33 -2.21 -10.10
N PHE A 294 27.52 -2.53 -9.09
CA PHE A 294 26.14 -3.01 -9.26
C PHE A 294 25.13 -1.86 -9.21
N GLU A 295 23.92 -2.15 -9.71
CA GLU A 295 22.80 -1.21 -9.70
C GLU A 295 22.47 -0.71 -8.28
N TRP A 296 22.52 -1.57 -7.26
CA TRP A 296 22.20 -1.19 -5.88
C TRP A 296 23.24 -0.24 -5.25
N GLU A 297 24.50 -0.33 -5.66
CA GLU A 297 25.59 0.54 -5.17
C GLU A 297 25.38 1.97 -5.70
N ARG A 298 25.03 2.09 -6.99
CA ARG A 298 24.64 3.34 -7.63
C ARG A 298 23.36 3.92 -7.03
N GLN A 299 22.34 3.09 -6.78
CA GLN A 299 21.09 3.51 -6.13
C GLN A 299 21.36 4.10 -4.73
N THR A 300 22.16 3.41 -3.92
CA THR A 300 22.46 3.83 -2.53
C THR A 300 23.19 5.17 -2.52
N THR A 301 24.22 5.30 -3.37
CA THR A 301 24.99 6.55 -3.53
C THR A 301 24.07 7.69 -4.00
N ALA A 302 23.23 7.45 -5.01
CA ALA A 302 22.31 8.45 -5.53
C ALA A 302 21.33 8.95 -4.47
N LYS A 303 20.67 8.06 -3.73
CA LYS A 303 19.71 8.43 -2.67
C LYS A 303 20.35 9.30 -1.57
N GLN A 304 21.59 8.99 -1.19
CA GLN A 304 22.32 9.74 -0.17
C GLN A 304 22.70 11.14 -0.65
N LEU A 305 23.24 11.27 -1.87
CA LEU A 305 23.60 12.56 -2.46
C LEU A 305 22.38 13.45 -2.77
N VAL A 306 21.28 12.84 -3.22
CA VAL A 306 19.98 13.54 -3.38
C VAL A 306 19.52 14.09 -2.03
N SER A 307 19.58 13.29 -0.96
CA SER A 307 19.22 13.73 0.39
C SER A 307 20.09 14.89 0.87
N LEU A 308 21.41 14.83 0.63
CA LEU A 308 22.35 15.92 0.96
C LEU A 308 22.00 17.21 0.22
N ALA A 309 21.77 17.13 -1.09
CA ALA A 309 21.39 18.30 -1.90
C ALA A 309 20.11 18.96 -1.38
N ARG A 310 19.09 18.17 -1.01
CA ARG A 310 17.85 18.71 -0.43
C ARG A 310 18.06 19.32 0.95
N MET A 311 18.84 18.69 1.83
CA MET A 311 19.14 19.24 3.16
C MET A 311 19.92 20.56 3.08
N GLN A 312 20.77 20.71 2.06
CA GLN A 312 21.48 21.95 1.73
C GLN A 312 20.59 23.01 1.03
N GLY A 313 19.33 22.68 0.73
CA GLY A 313 18.34 23.63 0.20
C GLY A 313 18.24 23.68 -1.33
N PHE A 314 18.83 22.74 -2.07
CA PHE A 314 18.69 22.70 -3.53
C PHE A 314 17.40 21.99 -3.96
N MET A 315 16.68 22.55 -4.91
CA MET A 315 15.46 21.97 -5.49
C MET A 315 15.77 21.13 -6.73
N PRO A 316 15.19 19.94 -6.90
CA PRO A 316 15.32 19.19 -8.14
C PRO A 316 14.87 20.03 -9.35
N PRO A 317 15.54 19.91 -10.50
CA PRO A 317 15.19 20.67 -11.70
C PRO A 317 13.81 20.31 -12.23
N ALA A 318 13.10 21.28 -12.79
CA ALA A 318 11.79 21.06 -13.41
C ALA A 318 11.90 20.10 -14.61
N ASP A 319 10.81 19.36 -14.92
CA ASP A 319 10.77 18.29 -15.93
C ASP A 319 11.33 18.70 -17.31
N ASN A 320 11.11 19.95 -17.72
CA ASN A 320 11.54 20.47 -19.03
C ASN A 320 12.82 21.32 -18.97
N GLN A 321 13.44 21.49 -17.79
CA GLN A 321 14.62 22.34 -17.62
C GLN A 321 15.87 21.66 -18.21
N PRO A 322 16.61 22.29 -19.14
CA PRO A 322 17.84 21.72 -19.71
C PRO A 322 18.93 21.49 -18.66
N GLU A 323 19.71 20.42 -18.81
CA GLU A 323 20.77 20.03 -17.84
C GLU A 323 21.77 21.15 -17.54
N LYS A 324 22.14 21.94 -18.55
CA LYS A 324 23.06 23.09 -18.40
C LYS A 324 22.55 24.18 -17.46
N GLN A 325 21.23 24.21 -17.22
CA GLN A 325 20.58 25.18 -16.34
C GLN A 325 20.26 24.61 -14.95
N TRP A 326 20.57 23.33 -14.69
CA TRP A 326 20.36 22.76 -13.36
C TRP A 326 21.33 23.38 -12.34
N ASP A 327 20.98 23.39 -11.06
CA ASP A 327 21.96 23.76 -10.04
C ASP A 327 23.15 22.81 -10.04
N LYS A 328 24.32 23.32 -9.62
CA LYS A 328 25.58 22.59 -9.59
C LYS A 328 25.50 21.18 -8.96
N PRO A 329 24.89 20.94 -7.79
CA PRO A 329 24.77 19.58 -7.24
C PRO A 329 24.07 18.60 -8.18
N TRP A 330 23.03 19.04 -8.90
CA TRP A 330 22.31 18.18 -9.85
C TRP A 330 23.13 17.92 -11.12
N GLN A 331 23.89 18.92 -11.61
CA GLN A 331 24.87 18.72 -12.69
C GLN A 331 26.00 17.77 -12.28
N SER A 332 26.44 17.84 -11.02
CA SER A 332 27.44 16.91 -10.48
C SER A 332 26.91 15.49 -10.42
N LEU A 333 25.69 15.33 -9.88
CA LEU A 333 25.06 14.02 -9.76
C LEU A 333 24.68 13.42 -11.13
N SER A 334 24.37 14.24 -12.13
CA SER A 334 24.11 13.78 -13.50
C SER A 334 25.34 13.12 -14.14
N GLN A 335 26.56 13.47 -13.71
CA GLN A 335 27.77 12.81 -14.19
C GLN A 335 27.77 11.31 -13.87
N LEU A 336 27.24 10.93 -12.71
CA LEU A 336 27.03 9.53 -12.34
C LEU A 336 25.78 8.96 -13.02
N LEU A 337 24.69 9.73 -13.06
CA LEU A 337 23.37 9.19 -13.34
C LEU A 337 22.94 9.19 -14.81
N GLY A 338 23.49 10.06 -15.66
CA GLY A 338 23.11 10.16 -17.07
C GLY A 338 21.58 10.31 -17.25
N SER A 339 20.98 9.45 -18.07
CA SER A 339 19.53 9.48 -18.35
C SER A 339 18.65 9.19 -17.14
N ASP A 340 19.16 8.50 -16.12
CA ASP A 340 18.39 8.17 -14.91
C ASP A 340 18.28 9.36 -13.93
N SER A 341 18.96 10.48 -14.21
CA SER A 341 19.11 11.60 -13.26
C SER A 341 17.77 12.11 -12.73
N ARG A 342 16.81 12.42 -13.61
CA ARG A 342 15.51 12.98 -13.20
C ARG A 342 14.74 12.08 -12.25
N ALA A 343 14.58 10.81 -12.62
CA ALA A 343 13.87 9.83 -11.80
C ALA A 343 14.55 9.58 -10.45
N ALA A 344 15.88 9.56 -10.44
CA ALA A 344 16.65 9.37 -9.22
C ALA A 344 16.57 10.59 -8.29
N PHE A 345 16.48 11.81 -8.84
CA PHE A 345 16.33 13.01 -8.03
C PHE A 345 15.04 12.98 -7.21
N GLU A 346 13.96 12.38 -7.73
CA GLU A 346 12.69 12.22 -6.99
C GLU A 346 12.81 11.33 -5.75
N SER A 347 13.89 10.56 -5.60
CA SER A 347 14.11 9.70 -4.43
C SER A 347 14.22 10.46 -3.12
N PHE A 348 14.33 11.80 -3.16
CA PHE A 348 14.28 12.61 -1.96
C PHE A 348 12.98 12.43 -1.17
N ARG A 349 11.85 12.21 -1.86
CA ARG A 349 10.52 11.96 -1.24
C ARG A 349 10.47 10.67 -0.42
N GLY A 350 11.51 9.85 -0.55
CA GLY A 350 11.48 8.47 -0.11
C GLY A 350 10.43 7.66 -0.85
N LYS A 351 10.03 6.53 -0.27
CA LYS A 351 9.03 5.63 -0.84
C LYS A 351 7.62 6.14 -0.51
N VAL A 352 6.83 6.47 -1.53
CA VAL A 352 5.46 7.03 -1.34
C VAL A 352 4.43 5.89 -1.28
N GLY A 353 3.66 5.85 -0.19
CA GLY A 353 2.57 4.90 0.01
C GLY A 353 1.20 5.58 -0.07
N LEU A 354 0.25 4.94 -0.76
CA LEU A 354 -1.16 5.35 -0.81
C LEU A 354 -2.03 4.29 -0.12
N ALA A 355 -2.77 4.69 0.90
CA ALA A 355 -3.75 3.86 1.57
C ALA A 355 -5.18 4.28 1.17
N LEU A 356 -5.97 3.32 0.70
CA LEU A 356 -7.40 3.49 0.41
C LEU A 356 -8.19 2.52 1.28
N SER A 357 -8.88 3.04 2.30
CA SER A 357 -9.65 2.21 3.25
C SER A 357 -11.12 2.58 3.33
N GLY A 358 -11.89 1.70 3.95
CA GLY A 358 -13.33 1.88 4.19
C GLY A 358 -14.21 0.99 3.34
N GLY A 359 -15.44 0.78 3.81
CA GLY A 359 -16.30 -0.28 3.30
C GLY A 359 -17.17 0.08 2.09
N GLY A 360 -17.47 -0.95 1.30
CA GLY A 360 -18.45 -0.92 0.22
C GLY A 360 -18.19 0.14 -0.86
N PHE A 361 -19.18 0.37 -1.71
CA PHE A 361 -19.04 1.37 -2.79
C PHE A 361 -19.00 2.80 -2.29
N ARG A 362 -19.48 3.10 -1.08
CA ARG A 362 -19.34 4.43 -0.48
C ARG A 362 -17.88 4.86 -0.42
N ALA A 363 -17.02 4.00 0.13
CA ALA A 363 -15.59 4.28 0.19
C ALA A 363 -14.97 4.34 -1.21
N SER A 364 -15.32 3.41 -2.10
CA SER A 364 -14.83 3.39 -3.48
C SER A 364 -15.11 4.69 -4.23
N LEU A 365 -16.33 5.23 -4.10
CA LEU A 365 -16.78 6.45 -4.77
C LEU A 365 -16.15 7.69 -4.15
N TYR A 366 -15.99 7.74 -2.83
CA TYR A 366 -15.23 8.80 -2.17
C TYR A 366 -13.77 8.85 -2.67
N HIS A 367 -13.10 7.69 -2.75
CA HIS A 367 -11.71 7.60 -3.22
C HIS A 367 -11.51 8.04 -4.66
N LEU A 368 -12.51 7.92 -5.53
CA LEU A 368 -12.43 8.43 -6.91
C LEU A 368 -12.20 9.95 -6.96
N GLY A 369 -12.81 10.70 -6.04
CA GLY A 369 -12.54 12.14 -5.89
C GLY A 369 -11.15 12.45 -5.35
N VAL A 370 -10.66 11.61 -4.43
CA VAL A 370 -9.31 11.71 -3.87
C VAL A 370 -8.26 11.45 -4.97
N LEU A 371 -8.42 10.37 -5.73
CA LEU A 371 -7.56 10.03 -6.86
C LEU A 371 -7.56 11.14 -7.92
N ALA A 372 -8.71 11.78 -8.19
CA ALA A 372 -8.79 12.89 -9.13
C ALA A 372 -7.89 14.06 -8.71
N ARG A 373 -7.97 14.50 -7.44
CA ARG A 373 -7.10 15.59 -6.98
C ARG A 373 -5.62 15.17 -6.89
N LEU A 374 -5.33 13.93 -6.48
CA LEU A 374 -3.96 13.42 -6.44
C LEU A 374 -3.34 13.30 -7.86
N ALA A 375 -4.14 13.06 -8.90
CA ALA A 375 -3.68 13.07 -10.29
C ALA A 375 -3.31 14.48 -10.75
N GLU A 376 -4.14 15.48 -10.42
CA GLU A 376 -3.94 16.89 -10.81
C GLU A 376 -2.66 17.49 -10.22
N VAL A 377 -2.30 17.12 -8.98
CA VAL A 377 -1.07 17.59 -8.32
C VAL A 377 0.15 16.71 -8.63
N ASP A 378 0.01 15.74 -9.54
CA ASP A 378 1.04 14.78 -9.97
C ASP A 378 1.58 13.85 -8.86
N ALA A 379 0.81 13.66 -7.78
CA ALA A 379 1.20 12.80 -6.67
C ALA A 379 1.11 11.31 -7.03
N LEU A 380 0.11 10.90 -7.83
CA LEU A 380 -0.11 9.48 -8.18
C LEU A 380 1.07 8.85 -8.93
N ARG A 381 1.82 9.64 -9.70
CA ARG A 381 3.00 9.19 -10.45
C ARG A 381 4.13 8.72 -9.54
N SER A 382 4.16 9.23 -8.31
CA SER A 382 5.16 8.91 -7.29
C SER A 382 4.83 7.68 -6.43
N VAL A 383 3.62 7.12 -6.52
CA VAL A 383 3.16 6.04 -5.61
C VAL A 383 3.87 4.72 -5.89
N GLU A 384 4.60 4.21 -4.89
CA GLU A 384 5.34 2.95 -4.95
C GLU A 384 4.64 1.79 -4.22
N VAL A 385 3.65 2.09 -3.37
CA VAL A 385 2.85 1.08 -2.67
C VAL A 385 1.40 1.53 -2.62
N LEU A 386 0.50 0.65 -3.02
CA LEU A 386 -0.94 0.85 -2.93
C LEU A 386 -1.50 -0.17 -1.94
N SER A 387 -1.85 0.28 -0.75
CA SER A 387 -2.44 -0.54 0.31
C SER A 387 -3.94 -0.31 0.39
N THR A 388 -4.73 -1.37 0.30
CA THR A 388 -6.17 -1.25 0.15
C THR A 388 -6.92 -2.13 1.14
N VAL A 389 -8.04 -1.62 1.64
CA VAL A 389 -8.90 -2.31 2.62
C VAL A 389 -10.35 -2.19 2.19
N SER A 390 -11.09 -3.29 2.25
CA SER A 390 -12.53 -3.33 2.03
C SER A 390 -13.00 -2.76 0.68
N GLY A 391 -13.91 -1.77 0.67
CA GLY A 391 -14.32 -1.04 -0.53
C GLY A 391 -13.17 -0.30 -1.22
N GLY A 392 -12.15 0.10 -0.46
CA GLY A 392 -10.87 0.56 -0.98
C GLY A 392 -10.15 -0.48 -1.85
N SER A 393 -10.27 -1.77 -1.53
CA SER A 393 -9.70 -2.86 -2.35
C SER A 393 -10.42 -3.07 -3.67
N ILE A 394 -11.72 -2.75 -3.74
CA ILE A 394 -12.48 -2.85 -4.98
C ILE A 394 -12.00 -1.77 -5.97
N ILE A 395 -11.96 -0.50 -5.53
CA ILE A 395 -11.49 0.59 -6.39
C ILE A 395 -9.99 0.52 -6.64
N GLY A 396 -9.20 0.14 -5.62
CA GLY A 396 -7.75 0.05 -5.73
C GLY A 396 -7.31 -1.02 -6.73
N ALA A 397 -8.01 -2.16 -6.78
CA ALA A 397 -7.77 -3.17 -7.82
C ALA A 397 -8.12 -2.65 -9.23
N HIS A 398 -9.24 -1.94 -9.40
CA HIS A 398 -9.61 -1.34 -10.69
C HIS A 398 -8.57 -0.31 -11.15
N TYR A 399 -8.22 0.63 -10.28
CA TYR A 399 -7.17 1.63 -10.54
C TYR A 399 -5.83 0.97 -10.88
N TYR A 400 -5.41 -0.04 -10.12
CA TYR A 400 -4.17 -0.76 -10.37
C TYR A 400 -4.14 -1.44 -11.74
N LEU A 401 -5.26 -2.03 -12.18
CA LEU A 401 -5.38 -2.64 -13.50
C LEU A 401 -5.25 -1.60 -14.63
N ALA A 402 -5.91 -0.44 -14.48
CA ALA A 402 -5.78 0.66 -15.44
C ALA A 402 -4.35 1.23 -15.48
N LEU A 403 -3.71 1.38 -14.32
CA LEU A 403 -2.32 1.81 -14.22
C LEU A 403 -1.35 0.79 -14.83
N ARG A 404 -1.57 -0.50 -14.58
CA ARG A 404 -0.78 -1.57 -15.22
C ARG A 404 -0.84 -1.44 -16.73
N LYS A 405 -2.03 -1.24 -17.31
CA LYS A 405 -2.21 -1.05 -18.75
C LYS A 405 -1.38 0.13 -19.27
N LEU A 406 -1.50 1.31 -18.63
CA LEU A 406 -0.69 2.50 -18.97
C LEU A 406 0.82 2.20 -18.96
N LEU A 407 1.31 1.56 -17.89
CA LEU A 407 2.74 1.25 -17.72
C LEU A 407 3.26 0.20 -18.71
N THR A 408 2.40 -0.67 -19.24
CA THR A 408 2.74 -1.68 -20.25
C THR A 408 2.60 -1.18 -21.69
N GLU A 409 1.83 -0.12 -21.93
CA GLU A 409 1.57 0.42 -23.27
C GLU A 409 2.41 1.68 -23.57
N LYS A 410 2.88 2.39 -22.53
CA LYS A 410 3.64 3.64 -22.66
C LYS A 410 4.98 3.57 -21.95
N ILE A 411 6.02 4.10 -22.58
CA ILE A 411 7.37 4.15 -21.99
C ILE A 411 7.43 5.25 -20.92
N ASP A 412 8.26 5.06 -19.90
CA ASP A 412 8.33 5.96 -18.73
C ASP A 412 8.60 7.43 -19.08
N ALA A 413 9.39 7.69 -20.12
CA ALA A 413 9.70 9.03 -20.59
C ALA A 413 8.47 9.79 -21.11
N ASP A 414 7.49 9.07 -21.66
CA ASP A 414 6.29 9.65 -22.30
C ASP A 414 5.10 9.74 -21.34
N ILE A 415 5.18 9.13 -20.14
CA ILE A 415 4.10 9.18 -19.15
C ILE A 415 4.10 10.54 -18.43
N THR A 416 3.01 11.25 -18.59
CA THR A 416 2.78 12.59 -18.09
C THR A 416 1.68 12.62 -17.03
N ARG A 417 1.55 13.76 -16.35
CA ARG A 417 0.44 14.04 -15.45
C ARG A 417 -0.94 13.86 -16.12
N GLN A 418 -1.07 14.28 -17.37
CA GLN A 418 -2.33 14.19 -18.11
C GLN A 418 -2.76 12.73 -18.29
N ASP A 419 -1.81 11.81 -18.47
CA ASP A 419 -2.13 10.38 -18.58
C ASP A 419 -2.75 9.84 -17.28
N TYR A 420 -2.33 10.33 -16.10
CA TYR A 420 -2.94 9.96 -14.83
C TYR A 420 -4.32 10.60 -14.64
N ILE A 421 -4.53 11.84 -15.10
CA ILE A 421 -5.85 12.49 -15.09
C ILE A 421 -6.84 11.69 -15.97
N GLU A 422 -6.43 11.33 -17.18
CA GLU A 422 -7.25 10.54 -18.11
C GLU A 422 -7.53 9.15 -17.57
N LEU A 423 -6.52 8.48 -17.00
CA LEU A 423 -6.67 7.19 -16.34
C LEU A 423 -7.72 7.26 -15.23
N VAL A 424 -7.66 8.27 -14.35
CA VAL A 424 -8.65 8.42 -13.27
C VAL A 424 -10.04 8.71 -13.84
N ARG A 425 -10.15 9.49 -14.92
CA ARG A 425 -11.42 9.74 -15.61
C ARG A 425 -12.03 8.44 -16.15
N GLU A 426 -11.24 7.61 -16.81
CA GLU A 426 -11.66 6.31 -17.32
C GLU A 426 -12.09 5.37 -16.19
N VAL A 427 -11.29 5.26 -15.12
CA VAL A 427 -11.63 4.45 -13.95
C VAL A 427 -12.93 4.93 -13.32
N MET A 428 -13.13 6.24 -13.16
CA MET A 428 -14.34 6.82 -12.60
C MET A 428 -15.59 6.43 -13.40
N GLN A 429 -15.53 6.54 -14.73
CA GLN A 429 -16.64 6.16 -15.60
C GLN A 429 -16.93 4.66 -15.54
N GLN A 430 -15.91 3.82 -15.79
CA GLN A 430 -16.07 2.36 -15.84
C GLN A 430 -16.51 1.77 -14.51
N PHE A 431 -15.96 2.29 -13.40
CA PHE A 431 -16.32 1.84 -12.06
C PHE A 431 -17.76 2.21 -11.74
N PHE A 432 -18.17 3.45 -12.02
CA PHE A 432 -19.55 3.88 -11.80
C PHE A 432 -20.54 3.05 -12.62
N ASP A 433 -20.24 2.75 -13.89
CA ASP A 433 -21.08 1.86 -14.71
C ASP A 433 -21.31 0.51 -14.00
N GLY A 434 -20.26 -0.12 -13.46
CA GLY A 434 -20.40 -1.37 -12.72
C GLY A 434 -21.12 -1.25 -11.38
N VAL A 435 -20.96 -0.13 -10.65
CA VAL A 435 -21.71 0.15 -9.42
C VAL A 435 -23.22 0.20 -9.69
N THR A 436 -23.63 0.77 -10.82
CA THR A 436 -25.06 0.87 -11.17
C THR A 436 -25.73 -0.47 -11.48
N GLU A 437 -24.98 -1.56 -11.55
CA GLU A 437 -25.49 -2.90 -11.81
C GLU A 437 -25.96 -3.64 -10.54
N ASN A 438 -25.90 -3.01 -9.37
CA ASN A 438 -26.41 -3.53 -8.09
C ASN A 438 -25.87 -4.92 -7.75
N LEU A 439 -24.56 -5.02 -7.51
CA LEU A 439 -23.88 -6.31 -7.37
C LEU A 439 -24.43 -7.14 -6.19
N ARG A 440 -24.82 -6.49 -5.08
CA ARG A 440 -25.46 -7.17 -3.95
C ARG A 440 -26.73 -7.92 -4.35
N VAL A 441 -27.67 -7.26 -5.03
CA VAL A 441 -28.92 -7.92 -5.46
C VAL A 441 -28.63 -8.95 -6.55
N ARG A 442 -27.66 -8.66 -7.42
CA ARG A 442 -27.24 -9.56 -8.51
C ARG A 442 -26.59 -10.85 -8.02
N ALA A 443 -25.97 -10.85 -6.84
CA ALA A 443 -25.47 -12.05 -6.20
C ALA A 443 -26.57 -13.12 -6.01
N LEU A 444 -27.83 -12.69 -5.89
CA LEU A 444 -29.00 -13.56 -5.71
C LEU A 444 -29.85 -13.73 -6.98
N ALA A 445 -29.47 -13.11 -8.10
CA ALA A 445 -30.29 -13.05 -9.30
C ALA A 445 -30.20 -14.32 -10.19
N SER A 446 -29.36 -15.29 -9.85
CA SER A 446 -29.19 -16.55 -10.60
C SER A 446 -29.56 -17.76 -9.75
N LEU A 447 -30.59 -18.50 -10.18
CA LEU A 447 -31.09 -19.67 -9.46
C LEU A 447 -30.05 -20.81 -9.38
N PRO A 448 -29.33 -21.21 -10.46
CA PRO A 448 -28.28 -22.22 -10.37
C PRO A 448 -27.17 -21.84 -9.38
N ILE A 449 -26.79 -20.57 -9.35
CA ILE A 449 -25.72 -20.08 -8.47
C ILE A 449 -26.18 -20.01 -7.02
N ASN A 450 -27.43 -19.62 -6.77
CA ASN A 450 -28.01 -19.66 -5.42
C ASN A 450 -27.97 -21.10 -4.87
N PHE A 451 -28.31 -22.10 -5.69
CA PHE A 451 -28.18 -23.50 -5.30
C PHE A 451 -26.72 -23.90 -5.08
N ARG A 452 -25.80 -23.48 -5.96
CA ARG A 452 -24.37 -23.70 -5.77
C ARG A 452 -23.88 -23.18 -4.42
N MET A 453 -24.23 -21.95 -4.04
CA MET A 453 -23.88 -21.38 -2.73
C MET A 453 -24.50 -22.11 -1.53
N LEU A 454 -25.65 -22.77 -1.72
CA LEU A 454 -26.32 -23.52 -0.64
C LEU A 454 -25.73 -24.92 -0.44
N PHE A 455 -25.19 -25.54 -1.50
CA PHE A 455 -24.85 -26.96 -1.51
C PHE A 455 -23.35 -27.24 -1.69
N GLU A 456 -22.58 -26.36 -2.31
CA GLU A 456 -21.14 -26.55 -2.51
C GLU A 456 -20.36 -26.01 -1.31
N LYS A 457 -19.52 -26.87 -0.71
CA LYS A 457 -18.82 -26.58 0.56
C LYS A 457 -17.85 -25.39 0.47
N ASP A 458 -17.15 -25.27 -0.65
CA ASP A 458 -16.05 -24.30 -0.83
C ASP A 458 -16.48 -23.08 -1.68
N TYR A 459 -17.78 -22.87 -1.84
CA TYR A 459 -18.35 -21.78 -2.64
C TYR A 459 -19.45 -21.06 -1.87
N GLY A 460 -19.21 -19.79 -1.53
CA GLY A 460 -20.16 -18.97 -0.79
C GLY A 460 -20.37 -17.57 -1.39
N ARG A 461 -20.99 -16.69 -0.59
CA ARG A 461 -21.31 -15.32 -1.01
C ARG A 461 -20.08 -14.53 -1.43
N SER A 462 -18.96 -14.74 -0.75
CA SER A 462 -17.68 -14.07 -1.04
C SER A 462 -17.12 -14.48 -2.41
N ASN A 463 -17.18 -15.76 -2.76
CA ASN A 463 -16.81 -16.23 -4.09
C ASN A 463 -17.69 -15.57 -5.15
N ARG A 464 -19.01 -15.60 -4.95
CA ARG A 464 -19.95 -14.99 -5.89
C ARG A 464 -19.70 -13.49 -6.07
N MET A 465 -19.43 -12.76 -5.00
CA MET A 465 -19.06 -11.35 -5.11
C MET A 465 -17.77 -11.15 -5.89
N GLY A 466 -16.76 -11.99 -5.68
CA GLY A 466 -15.52 -11.92 -6.43
C GLY A 466 -15.70 -12.13 -7.93
N GLU A 467 -16.58 -13.05 -8.33
CA GLU A 467 -16.96 -13.25 -9.74
C GLU A 467 -17.68 -12.03 -10.32
N LEU A 468 -18.54 -11.38 -9.53
CA LEU A 468 -19.25 -10.17 -9.94
C LEU A 468 -18.30 -8.97 -10.07
N TYR A 469 -17.30 -8.83 -9.19
CA TYR A 469 -16.27 -7.81 -9.35
C TYR A 469 -15.49 -7.99 -10.65
N GLU A 470 -15.09 -9.23 -10.97
CA GLU A 470 -14.44 -9.52 -12.25
C GLU A 470 -15.34 -9.18 -13.44
N SER A 471 -16.61 -9.59 -13.38
CA SER A 471 -17.58 -9.43 -14.48
C SER A 471 -17.96 -7.97 -14.73
N TYR A 472 -18.20 -7.20 -13.68
CA TYR A 472 -18.81 -5.88 -13.80
C TYR A 472 -17.83 -4.71 -13.59
N LEU A 473 -16.65 -4.96 -13.04
CA LEU A 473 -15.65 -3.91 -12.75
C LEU A 473 -14.32 -4.19 -13.48
N PHE A 474 -13.65 -5.31 -13.18
CA PHE A 474 -12.26 -5.50 -13.62
C PHE A 474 -12.13 -5.81 -15.11
N SER A 475 -13.03 -6.61 -15.68
CA SER A 475 -13.03 -6.91 -17.12
C SER A 475 -13.27 -5.69 -18.00
N LYS A 476 -13.89 -4.62 -17.47
CA LYS A 476 -14.09 -3.36 -18.21
C LYS A 476 -12.79 -2.63 -18.54
N VAL A 477 -11.71 -2.88 -17.82
CA VAL A 477 -10.39 -2.29 -18.11
C VAL A 477 -9.87 -2.77 -19.48
N ASP A 478 -10.07 -4.05 -19.77
CA ASP A 478 -9.63 -4.71 -21.00
C ASP A 478 -10.71 -4.63 -22.10
N HIS A 479 -11.98 -4.69 -21.70
CA HIS A 479 -13.15 -4.75 -22.58
C HIS A 479 -14.25 -3.78 -22.15
N PRO A 480 -14.06 -2.46 -22.34
CA PRO A 480 -14.94 -1.42 -21.77
C PRO A 480 -16.38 -1.46 -22.29
N THR A 481 -16.58 -1.93 -23.53
CA THR A 481 -17.90 -2.04 -24.18
C THR A 481 -18.58 -3.38 -23.93
N SER A 482 -17.90 -4.35 -23.32
CA SER A 482 -18.49 -5.66 -23.06
C SER A 482 -19.50 -5.57 -21.91
N SER A 483 -20.70 -6.09 -22.15
CA SER A 483 -21.69 -6.32 -21.10
C SER A 483 -21.64 -7.80 -20.72
N PRO A 484 -21.61 -8.14 -19.42
CA PRO A 484 -21.67 -9.53 -18.99
C PRO A 484 -22.93 -10.20 -19.54
N SER A 485 -22.83 -11.45 -19.99
CA SER A 485 -24.02 -12.15 -20.47
C SER A 485 -25.04 -12.33 -19.33
N SER A 486 -26.32 -12.28 -19.66
CA SER A 486 -27.45 -12.47 -18.73
C SER A 486 -27.46 -13.84 -18.05
N ASP A 487 -26.65 -14.77 -18.54
CA ASP A 487 -26.78 -16.21 -18.27
C ASP A 487 -25.93 -16.65 -17.06
N GLY A 488 -25.30 -15.68 -16.37
CA GLY A 488 -24.43 -15.95 -15.23
C GLY A 488 -23.04 -16.44 -15.63
N PHE A 489 -22.62 -16.24 -16.88
CA PHE A 489 -21.25 -16.48 -17.32
C PHE A 489 -20.30 -15.62 -16.50
N VAL A 490 -19.32 -16.28 -15.89
CA VAL A 490 -18.20 -15.63 -15.21
C VAL A 490 -17.05 -15.60 -16.21
N PRO A 491 -16.50 -14.43 -16.56
CA PRO A 491 -15.32 -14.37 -17.41
C PRO A 491 -14.14 -15.12 -16.76
N PRO A 492 -13.13 -15.55 -17.54
CA PRO A 492 -11.93 -16.16 -16.96
C PRO A 492 -11.35 -15.28 -15.86
N MET A 493 -11.34 -15.81 -14.63
CA MET A 493 -10.89 -15.06 -13.47
C MET A 493 -9.38 -14.83 -13.57
N ARG A 494 -8.95 -13.56 -13.51
CA ARG A 494 -7.53 -13.23 -13.60
C ARG A 494 -6.79 -13.67 -12.33
N PRO A 495 -5.68 -14.44 -12.45
CA PRO A 495 -4.93 -14.88 -11.28
C PRO A 495 -4.05 -13.74 -10.73
N MET A 496 -3.83 -13.71 -9.42
CA MET A 496 -3.04 -12.65 -8.76
C MET A 496 -1.62 -12.51 -9.34
N HIS A 497 -0.97 -13.61 -9.71
CA HIS A 497 0.40 -13.57 -10.25
C HIS A 497 0.49 -12.94 -11.65
N SER A 498 -0.60 -12.85 -12.42
CA SER A 498 -0.61 -12.18 -13.72
C SER A 498 -0.65 -10.65 -13.62
N LEU A 499 -0.91 -10.13 -12.41
CA LEU A 499 -0.98 -8.70 -12.11
C LEU A 499 0.40 -8.05 -11.98
N ARG A 500 1.49 -8.81 -12.13
CA ARG A 500 2.83 -8.26 -12.26
C ARG A 500 2.86 -7.27 -13.43
N VAL A 501 3.47 -6.12 -13.17
CA VAL A 501 3.67 -5.09 -14.19
C VAL A 501 5.04 -5.31 -14.81
N HIS A 502 5.05 -5.42 -16.13
CA HIS A 502 6.26 -5.51 -16.94
C HIS A 502 6.34 -4.24 -17.79
N PRO A 503 6.96 -3.16 -17.29
CA PRO A 503 6.87 -1.87 -17.95
C PRO A 503 7.44 -1.90 -19.36
N LEU A 504 6.88 -1.07 -20.24
CA LEU A 504 7.41 -0.93 -21.59
C LEU A 504 8.76 -0.21 -21.54
N VAL A 505 9.76 -0.82 -22.17
CA VAL A 505 11.12 -0.26 -22.32
C VAL A 505 11.52 -0.20 -23.80
N VAL A 506 12.50 0.65 -24.10
CA VAL A 506 13.09 0.81 -25.43
C VAL A 506 14.50 0.27 -25.41
N ASP A 507 14.84 -0.61 -26.35
CA ASP A 507 16.19 -1.12 -26.56
C ASP A 507 17.07 0.00 -27.14
N SER A 508 18.22 0.23 -26.49
CA SER A 508 19.13 1.32 -26.87
C SER A 508 19.85 1.10 -28.20
N THR A 509 19.82 -0.13 -28.74
CA THR A 509 20.61 -0.54 -29.90
C THR A 509 19.83 -0.49 -31.21
N ASP A 510 18.54 -0.85 -31.17
CA ASP A 510 17.67 -0.94 -32.35
C ASP A 510 16.33 -0.19 -32.20
N ASN A 511 16.11 0.51 -31.07
CA ASN A 511 14.87 1.21 -30.72
C ASN A 511 13.62 0.31 -30.69
N SER A 512 13.78 -1.01 -30.60
CA SER A 512 12.65 -1.93 -30.40
C SER A 512 12.00 -1.70 -29.04
N ARG A 513 10.68 -1.92 -28.97
CA ARG A 513 9.91 -1.81 -27.73
C ARG A 513 9.60 -3.21 -27.22
N SER A 514 9.87 -3.46 -25.95
CA SER A 514 9.60 -4.74 -25.30
C SER A 514 9.20 -4.54 -23.84
N ALA A 515 8.50 -5.51 -23.27
CA ALA A 515 8.20 -5.52 -21.84
C ALA A 515 9.43 -5.95 -21.02
N ASP A 516 9.74 -5.23 -19.94
CA ASP A 516 10.79 -5.62 -18.99
C ASP A 516 10.27 -6.73 -18.05
N THR A 517 10.47 -7.99 -18.44
CA THR A 517 10.00 -9.16 -17.70
C THR A 517 10.71 -9.38 -16.36
N ASP A 518 11.93 -8.86 -16.23
CA ASP A 518 12.78 -8.98 -15.03
C ASP A 518 12.62 -7.77 -14.09
N PHE A 519 11.71 -6.85 -14.40
CA PHE A 519 11.45 -5.67 -13.58
C PHE A 519 11.00 -6.05 -12.17
N ARG A 520 11.67 -5.49 -11.16
CA ARG A 520 11.34 -5.64 -9.74
C ARG A 520 11.15 -4.26 -9.11
N PRO A 521 9.93 -3.88 -8.66
CA PRO A 521 9.66 -2.54 -8.12
C PRO A 521 10.67 -2.09 -7.06
N LYS A 522 10.92 -2.94 -6.04
CA LYS A 522 11.88 -2.68 -4.94
C LYS A 522 13.28 -2.26 -5.43
N LEU A 523 13.74 -2.83 -6.54
CA LEU A 523 15.10 -2.63 -7.05
C LEU A 523 15.18 -1.56 -8.14
N ALA A 524 14.11 -1.34 -8.90
CA ALA A 524 14.16 -0.58 -10.15
C ALA A 524 13.31 0.70 -10.18
N ASN A 525 12.35 0.91 -9.26
CA ASN A 525 11.50 2.11 -9.24
C ASN A 525 12.27 3.43 -9.09
N TRP A 526 13.46 3.40 -8.48
CA TRP A 526 14.27 4.61 -8.32
C TRP A 526 14.72 5.25 -9.64
N ARG A 527 14.62 4.52 -10.77
CA ARG A 527 14.99 4.97 -12.12
C ARG A 527 13.80 5.32 -13.00
N ARG A 528 12.59 5.22 -12.47
CA ARG A 528 11.35 5.56 -13.17
C ARG A 528 10.76 6.83 -12.60
N ARG A 529 10.18 7.69 -13.42
CA ARG A 529 9.33 8.78 -12.91
C ARG A 529 7.95 8.23 -12.60
N ALA A 530 7.35 7.47 -13.53
CA ALA A 530 6.11 6.75 -13.29
C ALA A 530 6.41 5.43 -12.56
N LYS A 531 6.30 5.49 -11.23
CA LYS A 531 6.57 4.36 -10.35
C LYS A 531 5.59 3.22 -10.60
N VAL A 532 6.07 2.00 -10.42
CA VAL A 532 5.24 0.80 -10.44
C VAL A 532 4.87 0.47 -8.98
N PRO A 533 3.60 0.62 -8.57
CA PRO A 533 3.24 0.33 -7.19
C PRO A 533 3.21 -1.17 -6.91
N THR A 534 3.59 -1.56 -5.69
CA THR A 534 3.21 -2.87 -5.14
C THR A 534 1.78 -2.78 -4.62
N LEU A 535 0.87 -3.59 -5.16
CA LEU A 535 -0.50 -3.72 -4.65
C LEU A 535 -0.56 -4.64 -3.43
N LEU A 536 -1.10 -4.14 -2.31
CA LEU A 536 -1.39 -4.89 -1.10
C LEU A 536 -2.90 -4.94 -0.87
N LEU A 537 -3.51 -6.10 -1.11
CA LEU A 537 -4.90 -6.35 -0.73
C LEU A 537 -4.91 -6.90 0.71
N ASN A 538 -5.34 -6.07 1.67
CA ASN A 538 -5.32 -6.42 3.08
C ASN A 538 -6.54 -7.28 3.47
N THR A 539 -6.31 -8.40 4.13
CA THR A 539 -7.33 -9.25 4.75
C THR A 539 -6.90 -9.61 6.18
N THR A 540 -7.81 -10.16 6.97
CA THR A 540 -7.49 -10.64 8.32
C THR A 540 -7.75 -12.14 8.42
N SER A 541 -6.77 -12.86 8.96
CA SER A 541 -6.90 -14.29 9.27
C SER A 541 -7.68 -14.48 10.56
N LEU A 542 -8.83 -15.15 10.51
CA LEU A 542 -9.59 -15.51 11.71
C LEU A 542 -8.87 -16.56 12.57
N ASN A 543 -7.92 -17.29 11.98
CA ASN A 543 -7.19 -18.36 12.66
C ASN A 543 -6.18 -17.80 13.67
N SER A 544 -5.47 -16.75 13.28
CA SER A 544 -4.34 -16.16 14.03
C SER A 544 -4.65 -14.76 14.56
N GLY A 545 -5.62 -14.06 13.96
CA GLY A 545 -5.91 -12.66 14.24
C GLY A 545 -5.00 -11.68 13.50
N HIS A 546 -4.04 -12.14 12.68
CA HIS A 546 -3.10 -11.26 11.99
C HIS A 546 -3.60 -10.76 10.63
N ASN A 547 -2.94 -9.72 10.13
CA ASN A 547 -3.01 -9.34 8.73
C ASN A 547 -2.53 -10.46 7.82
N TRP A 548 -3.26 -10.63 6.73
CA TRP A 548 -2.91 -11.47 5.59
C TRP A 548 -2.97 -10.61 4.33
N HIS A 549 -1.93 -10.65 3.50
CA HIS A 549 -1.90 -9.88 2.26
C HIS A 549 -2.00 -10.80 1.06
N PHE A 550 -2.68 -10.32 0.01
CA PHE A 550 -2.47 -10.78 -1.35
C PHE A 550 -1.72 -9.70 -2.13
N THR A 551 -0.60 -10.09 -2.74
CA THR A 551 0.16 -9.25 -3.67
C THR A 551 0.20 -9.92 -5.04
N ALA A 552 0.78 -9.26 -6.05
CA ALA A 552 1.02 -9.87 -7.36
C ALA A 552 2.12 -10.95 -7.36
N SER A 553 2.84 -11.17 -6.25
CA SER A 553 3.93 -12.16 -6.19
C SER A 553 3.72 -13.24 -5.13
N TRP A 554 3.09 -12.90 -4.02
CA TRP A 554 2.96 -13.76 -2.85
C TRP A 554 1.63 -13.53 -2.12
N MET A 555 1.26 -14.48 -1.28
CA MET A 555 0.17 -14.36 -0.30
C MET A 555 0.62 -14.85 1.08
N GLY A 556 0.00 -14.37 2.16
CA GLY A 556 0.27 -14.81 3.53
C GLY A 556 0.43 -13.70 4.55
N GLU A 557 0.85 -14.06 5.77
CA GLU A 557 1.11 -13.08 6.82
C GLU A 557 2.46 -12.39 6.58
N PRO A 558 2.51 -11.04 6.50
CA PRO A 558 3.74 -10.30 6.36
C PRO A 558 4.56 -10.37 7.66
N PRO A 559 5.86 -10.71 7.60
CA PRO A 559 6.67 -10.88 8.80
C PRO A 559 6.70 -9.65 9.71
N GLY A 560 6.84 -8.44 9.17
CA GLY A 560 7.00 -7.23 10.00
C GLY A 560 5.75 -6.78 10.74
N LEU A 561 4.58 -7.34 10.44
CA LEU A 561 3.32 -7.08 11.18
C LEU A 561 3.01 -8.13 12.25
N THR A 562 3.88 -9.12 12.44
CA THR A 562 3.70 -10.16 13.45
C THR A 562 4.71 -10.01 14.59
N GLY A 563 4.33 -9.27 15.64
CA GLY A 563 5.15 -9.09 16.84
C GLY A 563 5.37 -10.40 17.60
N ARG A 564 6.37 -10.49 18.48
CA ARG A 564 6.60 -11.68 19.33
C ARG A 564 6.64 -11.39 20.83
N ASP A 565 6.55 -10.11 21.21
CA ASP A 565 6.70 -9.70 22.61
C ASP A 565 5.41 -9.89 23.41
N ILE A 566 4.25 -9.84 22.73
CA ILE A 566 2.91 -9.94 23.34
C ILE A 566 2.10 -11.06 22.68
N ASP A 567 2.10 -11.07 21.35
CA ASP A 567 1.35 -12.05 20.58
C ASP A 567 2.19 -13.31 20.33
N MET A 568 1.66 -14.42 20.84
CA MET A 568 2.27 -15.76 20.82
C MET A 568 1.46 -16.75 19.97
N ASN A 569 0.53 -16.27 19.14
CA ASN A 569 -0.28 -17.12 18.26
C ASN A 569 0.59 -17.81 17.17
N GLU A 570 0.08 -18.90 16.59
CA GLU A 570 0.70 -19.53 15.42
C GLU A 570 0.89 -18.51 14.27
N ARG A 571 1.97 -18.65 13.50
CA ARG A 571 2.31 -17.76 12.37
C ARG A 571 2.16 -18.50 11.05
N TYR A 572 1.38 -17.93 10.13
CA TYR A 572 1.19 -18.49 8.79
C TYR A 572 2.13 -17.79 7.79
N ARG A 573 3.35 -18.32 7.66
CA ARG A 573 4.41 -17.75 6.81
C ARG A 573 3.92 -17.56 5.37
N ARG A 574 4.17 -16.37 4.81
CA ARG A 574 3.93 -16.10 3.39
C ARG A 574 4.68 -17.02 2.43
N LEU A 575 4.12 -17.19 1.24
CA LEU A 575 4.70 -17.96 0.15
C LEU A 575 4.45 -17.27 -1.19
N TYR A 576 5.34 -17.52 -2.14
CA TYR A 576 5.14 -17.11 -3.52
C TYR A 576 4.14 -18.03 -4.23
N TYR A 577 3.39 -17.52 -5.21
CA TYR A 577 2.32 -18.31 -5.86
C TYR A 577 2.82 -19.62 -6.47
N TRP A 578 3.98 -19.65 -7.13
CA TRP A 578 4.55 -20.88 -7.70
C TRP A 578 4.97 -21.93 -6.65
N GLN A 579 5.08 -21.54 -5.38
CA GLN A 579 5.36 -22.45 -4.27
C GLN A 579 4.07 -23.04 -3.68
N ALA A 580 2.90 -22.54 -4.09
CA ALA A 580 1.64 -22.99 -3.53
C ALA A 580 1.38 -24.47 -3.90
N PRO A 581 0.85 -25.27 -2.96
CA PRO A 581 0.79 -26.73 -3.08
C PRO A 581 -0.25 -27.23 -4.09
N THR A 582 -1.17 -26.37 -4.55
CA THR A 582 -2.23 -26.74 -5.49
C THR A 582 -2.34 -25.73 -6.62
N GLU A 583 -2.73 -26.17 -7.81
CA GLU A 583 -2.89 -25.32 -9.00
C GLU A 583 -3.89 -24.17 -8.76
N LYS A 584 -4.98 -24.45 -8.01
CA LYS A 584 -5.98 -23.45 -7.59
C LYS A 584 -5.36 -22.31 -6.77
N LEU A 585 -4.41 -22.63 -5.89
CA LEU A 585 -3.70 -21.63 -5.08
C LEU A 585 -2.57 -20.95 -5.85
N GLN A 586 -1.94 -21.65 -6.80
CA GLN A 586 -0.96 -21.05 -7.72
C GLN A 586 -1.61 -19.97 -8.60
N HIS A 587 -2.83 -20.22 -9.08
CA HIS A 587 -3.61 -19.31 -9.92
C HIS A 587 -4.74 -18.62 -9.14
N TYR A 588 -4.48 -18.22 -7.91
CA TYR A 588 -5.51 -17.68 -7.02
C TYR A 588 -6.16 -16.40 -7.61
N PRO A 589 -7.50 -16.31 -7.73
CA PRO A 589 -8.17 -15.20 -8.43
C PRO A 589 -8.09 -13.83 -7.74
N LEU A 590 -7.91 -12.75 -8.51
CA LEU A 590 -8.00 -11.37 -8.03
C LEU A 590 -9.36 -11.07 -7.40
N GLY A 591 -10.46 -11.40 -8.08
CA GLY A 591 -11.81 -11.16 -7.57
C GLY A 591 -12.03 -11.79 -6.20
N TYR A 592 -11.44 -12.96 -5.93
CA TYR A 592 -11.53 -13.63 -4.63
C TYR A 592 -10.66 -12.94 -3.57
N ALA A 593 -9.44 -12.52 -3.91
CA ALA A 593 -8.60 -11.74 -3.01
C ALA A 593 -9.28 -10.41 -2.60
N VAL A 594 -9.87 -9.70 -3.56
CA VAL A 594 -10.65 -8.47 -3.29
C VAL A 594 -11.90 -8.78 -2.46
N ALA A 595 -12.63 -9.85 -2.77
CA ALA A 595 -13.80 -10.24 -1.99
C ALA A 595 -13.48 -10.65 -0.55
N ALA A 596 -12.32 -11.28 -0.31
CA ALA A 596 -11.84 -11.53 1.05
C ALA A 596 -11.55 -10.22 1.78
N SER A 597 -10.91 -9.24 1.10
CA SER A 597 -10.64 -7.92 1.67
C SER A 597 -11.90 -7.10 1.95
N ALA A 598 -12.94 -7.24 1.12
CA ALA A 598 -14.24 -6.58 1.27
C ALA A 598 -15.29 -7.41 2.04
N GLY A 599 -14.88 -8.57 2.58
CA GLY A 599 -15.76 -9.53 3.23
C GLY A 599 -16.14 -9.10 4.64
N VAL A 600 -17.02 -8.10 4.76
CA VAL A 600 -17.51 -7.61 6.06
C VAL A 600 -18.11 -8.78 6.86
N PRO A 601 -17.65 -8.99 8.12
CA PRO A 601 -18.18 -10.04 8.98
C PRO A 601 -19.71 -9.97 9.10
N THR A 602 -20.38 -11.11 9.23
CA THR A 602 -21.85 -11.32 9.28
C THR A 602 -22.58 -11.25 7.93
N LEU A 603 -22.15 -10.42 6.99
CA LEU A 603 -22.75 -10.30 5.65
C LEU A 603 -22.13 -11.23 4.61
N PHE A 604 -20.84 -11.54 4.77
CA PHE A 604 -20.09 -12.41 3.88
C PHE A 604 -19.52 -13.60 4.64
N ASP A 605 -19.48 -14.75 3.97
CA ASP A 605 -18.85 -15.94 4.51
C ASP A 605 -17.33 -15.78 4.41
N PRO A 606 -16.54 -16.14 5.44
CA PRO A 606 -15.08 -16.04 5.35
C PRO A 606 -14.57 -16.84 4.14
N LEU A 607 -13.61 -16.27 3.41
CA LEU A 607 -13.03 -16.97 2.27
C LEU A 607 -12.03 -18.01 2.78
N GLU A 608 -12.22 -19.27 2.37
CA GLU A 608 -11.38 -20.39 2.80
C GLU A 608 -10.20 -20.65 1.85
N LEU A 609 -9.00 -20.77 2.42
CA LEU A 609 -7.81 -21.33 1.78
C LEU A 609 -7.53 -22.70 2.40
N SER A 610 -8.02 -23.75 1.75
CA SER A 610 -7.80 -25.15 2.14
C SER A 610 -6.49 -25.69 1.56
N ASN A 611 -5.91 -26.69 2.22
CA ASN A 611 -4.70 -27.39 1.78
C ASN A 611 -3.47 -26.50 1.56
N LEU A 612 -3.44 -25.31 2.17
CA LEU A 612 -2.29 -24.42 2.11
C LEU A 612 -1.26 -24.74 3.20
N TYR A 613 -1.73 -25.05 4.41
CA TYR A 613 -0.90 -25.51 5.53
C TYR A 613 -1.42 -26.85 6.07
N PRO A 614 -0.55 -27.70 6.63
CA PRO A 614 -0.96 -28.97 7.22
C PRO A 614 -2.04 -28.79 8.29
N GLU A 615 -3.11 -29.57 8.25
CA GLU A 615 -4.17 -29.61 9.27
C GLU A 615 -4.81 -28.25 9.60
N ARG A 616 -4.78 -27.30 8.66
CA ARG A 616 -5.34 -25.96 8.82
C ARG A 616 -6.12 -25.57 7.57
N THR A 617 -7.27 -24.92 7.78
CA THR A 617 -7.99 -24.18 6.74
C THR A 617 -7.96 -22.72 7.16
N ILE A 618 -7.30 -21.88 6.35
CA ILE A 618 -7.21 -20.45 6.64
C ILE A 618 -8.52 -19.80 6.24
N ARG A 619 -9.10 -19.00 7.13
CA ARG A 619 -10.34 -18.26 6.89
C ARG A 619 -10.07 -16.78 6.94
N LEU A 620 -10.32 -16.13 5.81
CA LEU A 620 -10.03 -14.71 5.62
C LEU A 620 -11.32 -13.89 5.67
N VAL A 621 -11.24 -12.76 6.36
CA VAL A 621 -12.29 -11.72 6.41
C VAL A 621 -11.70 -10.36 6.06
N ASP A 622 -12.56 -9.34 6.05
CA ASP A 622 -12.19 -7.96 5.78
C ASP A 622 -10.92 -7.53 6.54
N GLY A 623 -9.97 -6.93 5.82
CA GLY A 623 -8.70 -6.50 6.39
C GLY A 623 -8.87 -5.42 7.47
N GLY A 624 -9.98 -4.70 7.44
CA GLY A 624 -10.25 -3.62 8.39
C GLY A 624 -10.55 -4.09 9.81
N VAL A 625 -10.63 -5.41 10.03
CA VAL A 625 -10.70 -6.03 11.37
C VAL A 625 -9.37 -5.87 12.12
N HIS A 626 -8.24 -5.95 11.43
CA HIS A 626 -6.90 -5.79 12.03
C HIS A 626 -6.22 -4.47 11.61
N ASP A 627 -6.23 -4.12 10.32
CA ASP A 627 -5.65 -2.88 9.80
C ASP A 627 -6.71 -2.03 9.11
N ASN A 628 -7.50 -1.30 9.92
CA ASN A 628 -8.66 -0.53 9.46
C ASN A 628 -8.32 0.50 8.37
N GLN A 629 -7.16 1.13 8.49
CA GLN A 629 -6.73 2.21 7.60
C GLN A 629 -5.80 1.74 6.48
N GLY A 630 -5.37 0.47 6.49
CA GLY A 630 -4.41 -0.08 5.52
C GLY A 630 -2.99 0.48 5.68
N VAL A 631 -2.69 1.09 6.81
CA VAL A 631 -1.43 1.84 7.03
C VAL A 631 -0.33 0.95 7.60
N ALA A 632 -0.68 -0.18 8.22
CA ALA A 632 0.31 -1.13 8.71
C ALA A 632 1.11 -1.72 7.54
N GLY A 633 0.43 -2.09 6.45
CA GLY A 633 1.08 -2.56 5.22
C GLY A 633 2.04 -1.53 4.60
N LEU A 634 1.71 -0.23 4.65
CA LEU A 634 2.60 0.83 4.15
C LEU A 634 3.87 0.98 5.00
N LEU A 635 3.74 0.87 6.33
CA LEU A 635 4.88 0.93 7.25
C LEU A 635 5.78 -0.32 7.11
N ASP A 636 5.19 -1.51 6.91
CA ASP A 636 5.93 -2.76 6.64
C ASP A 636 6.73 -2.69 5.34
N GLU A 637 6.17 -2.03 4.32
CA GLU A 637 6.85 -1.74 3.06
C GLU A 637 7.85 -0.57 3.14
N TYR A 638 8.09 0.00 4.33
CA TYR A 638 9.02 1.13 4.55
C TYR A 638 8.67 2.38 3.72
N CYS A 639 7.38 2.73 3.65
CA CYS A 639 6.98 4.01 3.05
C CYS A 639 7.40 5.17 3.95
N ASP A 640 8.07 6.17 3.36
CA ASP A 640 8.55 7.37 4.04
C ASP A 640 7.52 8.51 3.99
N LEU A 641 6.70 8.55 2.94
CA LEU A 641 5.62 9.51 2.73
C LEU A 641 4.31 8.76 2.60
N ILE A 642 3.35 9.02 3.50
CA ILE A 642 2.07 8.31 3.52
C ILE A 642 0.94 9.25 3.12
N LEU A 643 0.17 8.83 2.11
CA LEU A 643 -1.09 9.42 1.70
C LEU A 643 -2.21 8.48 2.15
N CYS A 644 -2.92 8.80 3.22
CA CYS A 644 -4.01 7.98 3.75
C CYS A 644 -5.38 8.62 3.48
N SER A 645 -6.21 7.90 2.74
CA SER A 645 -7.61 8.23 2.51
C SER A 645 -8.50 7.25 3.28
N ASP A 646 -9.07 7.70 4.40
CA ASP A 646 -9.85 6.87 5.30
C ASP A 646 -11.36 7.12 5.17
N ALA A 647 -12.02 6.31 4.35
CA ALA A 647 -13.47 6.38 4.14
C ALA A 647 -14.25 5.36 4.98
N SER A 648 -13.64 4.87 6.08
CA SER A 648 -14.25 3.90 6.98
C SER A 648 -15.53 4.40 7.64
N GLY A 649 -16.40 3.47 8.04
CA GLY A 649 -17.57 3.80 8.86
C GLY A 649 -17.09 4.28 10.22
N GLN A 650 -17.20 5.59 10.47
CA GLN A 650 -16.81 6.16 11.76
C GLN A 650 -17.98 6.07 12.74
N MET A 651 -17.69 5.77 14.01
CA MET A 651 -18.75 5.58 15.00
C MET A 651 -19.55 6.87 15.20
N ASP A 652 -20.88 6.76 15.22
CA ASP A 652 -21.79 7.87 15.51
C ASP A 652 -22.19 7.94 16.99
N ASP A 653 -22.56 9.14 17.42
CA ASP A 653 -23.16 9.36 18.72
C ASP A 653 -24.55 8.73 18.80
N GLN A 654 -24.81 8.02 19.90
CA GLN A 654 -26.14 7.50 20.20
C GLN A 654 -26.65 8.20 21.44
N LYS A 655 -27.66 9.06 21.28
CA LYS A 655 -28.30 9.77 22.42
C LYS A 655 -28.82 8.78 23.47
N ASN A 656 -29.37 7.66 23.01
CA ASN A 656 -29.89 6.60 23.86
C ASN A 656 -29.49 5.25 23.26
N PRO A 657 -28.33 4.68 23.64
CA PRO A 657 -27.93 3.36 23.16
C PRO A 657 -28.89 2.28 23.68
N ALA A 658 -29.17 1.29 22.84
CA ALA A 658 -30.02 0.17 23.22
C ALA A 658 -29.35 -0.69 24.32
N LYS A 659 -30.18 -1.26 25.21
CA LYS A 659 -29.72 -2.04 26.38
C LYS A 659 -29.69 -3.55 26.12
N SER A 660 -30.12 -4.02 24.95
CA SER A 660 -30.16 -5.46 24.67
C SER A 660 -28.75 -6.00 24.49
N ALA A 661 -28.48 -7.23 24.95
CA ALA A 661 -27.15 -7.84 24.88
C ALA A 661 -26.56 -7.78 23.47
N LEU A 662 -27.38 -8.04 22.44
CA LEU A 662 -26.95 -7.98 21.04
C LEU A 662 -26.55 -6.56 20.61
N SER A 663 -27.34 -5.55 20.99
CA SER A 663 -27.01 -4.16 20.66
C SER A 663 -25.75 -3.66 21.38
N VAL A 664 -25.57 -4.06 22.64
CA VAL A 664 -24.37 -3.74 23.42
C VAL A 664 -23.14 -4.40 22.80
N PHE A 665 -23.24 -5.66 22.36
CA PHE A 665 -22.15 -6.35 21.67
C PHE A 665 -21.67 -5.58 20.42
N PHE A 666 -22.59 -5.21 19.52
CA PHE A 666 -22.23 -4.45 18.31
C PHE A 666 -21.73 -3.04 18.62
N ARG A 667 -22.30 -2.36 19.63
CA ARG A 667 -21.81 -1.05 20.07
C ARG A 667 -20.40 -1.15 20.64
N SER A 668 -20.11 -2.14 21.48
CA SER A 668 -18.77 -2.39 22.02
C SER A 668 -17.75 -2.72 20.92
N SER A 669 -18.12 -3.55 19.94
CA SER A 669 -17.26 -3.84 18.79
C SER A 669 -16.95 -2.57 17.98
N SER A 670 -17.93 -1.69 17.78
CA SER A 670 -17.72 -0.41 17.10
C SER A 670 -16.76 0.49 17.87
N ILE A 671 -16.89 0.56 19.21
CA ILE A 671 -15.98 1.34 20.08
C ILE A 671 -14.53 0.82 19.97
N GLN A 672 -14.35 -0.51 19.98
CA GLN A 672 -13.01 -1.12 19.84
C GLN A 672 -12.37 -0.79 18.49
N GLN A 673 -13.14 -0.88 17.39
CA GLN A 673 -12.66 -0.52 16.06
C GLN A 673 -12.31 0.97 15.95
N ASP A 674 -13.12 1.85 16.55
CA ASP A 674 -12.85 3.29 16.58
C ASP A 674 -11.54 3.59 17.33
N ARG A 675 -11.33 2.93 18.47
CA ARG A 675 -10.08 3.06 19.25
C ARG A 675 -8.85 2.56 18.50
N ILE A 676 -8.97 1.46 17.76
CA ILE A 676 -7.86 0.95 16.91
C ILE A 676 -7.51 1.99 15.85
N ARG A 677 -8.51 2.54 15.16
CA ARG A 677 -8.33 3.57 14.13
C ARG A 677 -7.63 4.82 14.68
N GLU A 678 -8.05 5.30 15.85
CA GLU A 678 -7.39 6.43 16.52
C GLU A 678 -5.95 6.12 16.91
N ALA A 679 -5.67 4.92 17.42
CA ALA A 679 -4.32 4.52 17.79
C ALA A 679 -3.39 4.41 16.56
N GLN A 680 -3.89 3.94 15.42
CA GLN A 680 -3.17 3.93 14.16
C GLN A 680 -2.83 5.35 13.69
N TYR A 681 -3.81 6.26 13.70
CA TYR A 681 -3.57 7.67 13.38
C TYR A 681 -2.56 8.34 14.31
N GLN A 682 -2.70 8.17 15.64
CA GLN A 682 -1.78 8.72 16.64
C GLN A 682 -0.34 8.22 16.43
N ASN A 683 -0.17 6.95 16.03
CA ASN A 683 1.14 6.39 15.70
C ASN A 683 1.76 7.09 14.47
N LEU A 684 1.00 7.25 13.39
CA LEU A 684 1.46 7.95 12.19
C LEU A 684 1.79 9.41 12.48
N GLU A 685 0.93 10.10 13.24
CA GLU A 685 1.13 11.50 13.61
C GLU A 685 2.42 11.66 14.43
N ALA A 686 2.67 10.78 15.40
CA ALA A 686 3.91 10.79 16.19
C ALA A 686 5.15 10.54 15.31
N LYS A 687 5.07 9.66 14.31
CA LYS A 687 6.15 9.41 13.35
C LYS A 687 6.40 10.61 12.42
N ALA A 688 5.36 11.31 12.00
CA ALA A 688 5.49 12.54 11.21
C ALA A 688 6.11 13.68 12.05
N LYS A 689 5.64 13.87 13.30
CA LYS A 689 6.18 14.87 14.23
C LYS A 689 7.67 14.65 14.53
N SER A 690 8.10 13.38 14.65
CA SER A 690 9.51 13.00 14.87
C SER A 690 10.36 12.96 13.58
N ASN A 691 9.81 13.29 12.41
CA ASN A 691 10.46 13.17 11.09
C ASN A 691 10.98 11.75 10.79
N ALA A 692 10.34 10.74 11.37
CA ALA A 692 10.53 9.33 10.99
C ALA A 692 9.81 9.05 9.67
N LEU A 693 8.64 9.68 9.47
CA LEU A 693 8.00 9.87 8.18
C LEU A 693 8.39 11.24 7.65
N GLN A 694 8.68 11.33 6.35
CA GLN A 694 8.93 12.59 5.66
C GLN A 694 7.66 13.44 5.53
N GLY A 695 6.49 12.80 5.48
CA GLY A 695 5.22 13.50 5.46
C GLY A 695 4.04 12.55 5.69
N LEU A 696 2.95 13.13 6.18
CA LEU A 696 1.68 12.45 6.40
C LEU A 696 0.55 13.31 5.82
N PHE A 697 -0.10 12.80 4.80
CA PHE A 697 -1.42 13.26 4.36
C PHE A 697 -2.46 12.29 4.92
N PHE A 698 -3.48 12.82 5.57
CA PHE A 698 -4.53 12.03 6.19
C PHE A 698 -5.87 12.74 6.09
N ILE A 699 -6.87 12.11 5.48
CA ILE A 699 -8.25 12.63 5.39
C ILE A 699 -9.27 11.57 5.78
N HIS A 700 -10.42 12.00 6.33
CA HIS A 700 -11.53 11.10 6.65
C HIS A 700 -12.90 11.78 6.54
N LEU A 701 -13.97 10.99 6.39
CA LEU A 701 -15.33 11.49 6.10
C LEU A 701 -15.94 12.42 7.18
N LYS A 702 -15.50 12.32 8.44
CA LYS A 702 -15.89 13.22 9.54
C LYS A 702 -14.93 14.39 9.79
N GLN A 703 -13.98 14.64 8.90
CA GLN A 703 -13.04 15.75 9.05
C GLN A 703 -13.83 17.07 9.14
N ASP A 704 -13.43 17.93 10.08
CA ASP A 704 -14.10 19.19 10.38
C ASP A 704 -15.62 19.06 10.67
N LEU A 705 -16.02 17.99 11.37
CA LEU A 705 -17.37 17.82 11.93
C LEU A 705 -17.37 17.81 13.47
N GLN A 706 -16.42 18.52 14.09
CA GLN A 706 -16.27 18.62 15.53
C GLN A 706 -17.58 19.08 16.20
N THR A 707 -17.89 18.48 17.35
CA THR A 707 -19.05 18.81 18.17
C THR A 707 -18.61 19.39 19.51
N HIS A 708 -19.45 20.24 20.10
CA HIS A 708 -19.18 20.80 21.42
C HIS A 708 -19.45 19.78 22.52
N PRO A 709 -18.72 19.83 23.65
CA PRO A 709 -19.06 19.06 24.83
C PRO A 709 -20.52 19.31 25.24
N LEU A 710 -21.20 18.26 25.69
CA LEU A 710 -22.54 18.38 26.26
C LEU A 710 -22.42 18.55 27.78
N ASP A 711 -23.03 19.61 28.29
CA ASP A 711 -23.15 19.82 29.72
C ASP A 711 -24.22 18.92 30.34
N TRP A 712 -23.98 18.45 31.57
CA TRP A 712 -25.01 17.73 32.32
C TRP A 712 -26.12 18.68 32.78
N ILE A 713 -27.27 18.12 33.13
CA ILE A 713 -28.41 18.90 33.64
C ILE A 713 -27.98 19.63 34.92
N ASN A 714 -28.16 20.96 34.95
CA ASN A 714 -27.69 21.85 36.02
C ASN A 714 -26.16 21.88 36.19
N CYS A 715 -25.42 21.91 35.08
CA CYS A 715 -23.98 22.14 35.08
C CYS A 715 -23.65 23.51 35.72
N ASP A 716 -22.83 23.48 36.77
CA ASP A 716 -22.36 24.64 37.53
C ASP A 716 -21.21 25.38 36.83
N ASN A 717 -20.63 24.76 35.80
CA ASN A 717 -19.60 25.35 34.96
C ASN A 717 -19.85 24.98 33.48
N PRO A 718 -20.85 25.58 32.82
CA PRO A 718 -21.24 25.21 31.47
C PRO A 718 -20.13 25.50 30.45
N SER A 719 -20.07 24.67 29.42
CA SER A 719 -19.16 24.84 28.29
C SER A 719 -19.51 26.13 27.53
N PRO A 720 -18.51 26.90 27.04
CA PRO A 720 -18.79 28.14 26.34
C PRO A 720 -19.49 27.88 25.00
N ASP A 721 -20.62 28.55 24.77
CA ASP A 721 -21.32 28.54 23.48
C ASP A 721 -20.41 29.15 22.40
N SER A 722 -19.92 28.31 21.50
CA SER A 722 -19.12 28.75 20.35
C SER A 722 -19.93 28.53 19.06
N PRO A 723 -20.25 29.60 18.29
CA PRO A 723 -20.95 29.43 17.04
C PRO A 723 -20.06 28.63 16.07
N SER A 724 -20.54 27.47 15.63
CA SER A 724 -19.86 26.71 14.58
C SER A 724 -20.17 27.33 13.22
N PRO A 725 -19.17 27.57 12.36
CA PRO A 725 -19.41 27.98 10.99
C PRO A 725 -20.32 26.98 10.27
N HIS A 726 -21.17 27.47 9.37
CA HIS A 726 -22.07 26.63 8.59
C HIS A 726 -21.32 25.71 7.62
N LEU A 727 -20.26 26.23 7.00
CA LEU A 727 -19.36 25.49 6.12
C LEU A 727 -18.24 24.78 6.89
N THR A 728 -17.76 23.70 6.31
CA THR A 728 -16.45 23.13 6.62
C THR A 728 -15.35 24.00 6.02
N ASP A 729 -14.12 23.85 6.49
CA ASP A 729 -12.95 24.56 5.98
C ASP A 729 -12.66 24.27 4.50
N TYR A 730 -13.16 23.13 4.00
CA TYR A 730 -13.09 22.71 2.60
C TYR A 730 -14.36 23.05 1.79
N GLY A 731 -15.22 23.91 2.32
CA GLY A 731 -16.29 24.56 1.56
C GLY A 731 -17.56 23.73 1.31
N ILE A 732 -17.82 22.70 2.12
CA ILE A 732 -19.06 21.92 2.07
C ILE A 732 -19.92 22.29 3.29
N ASP A 733 -21.24 22.38 3.15
CA ASP A 733 -22.13 22.55 4.30
C ASP A 733 -21.92 21.40 5.31
N ARG A 734 -21.70 21.73 6.58
CA ARG A 734 -21.47 20.72 7.64
C ARG A 734 -22.64 19.75 7.74
N SER A 735 -23.87 20.18 7.48
CA SER A 735 -25.03 19.29 7.54
C SER A 735 -25.05 18.31 6.35
N GLN A 736 -24.70 18.75 5.14
CA GLN A 736 -24.54 17.87 3.97
C GLN A 736 -23.37 16.89 4.17
N GLN A 737 -22.23 17.36 4.70
CA GLN A 737 -21.10 16.49 4.99
C GLN A 737 -21.45 15.42 6.03
N ARG A 738 -22.19 15.76 7.10
CA ARG A 738 -22.69 14.76 8.05
C ARG A 738 -23.49 13.67 7.34
N ARG A 739 -24.40 14.06 6.44
CA ARG A 739 -25.18 13.09 5.65
C ARG A 739 -24.30 12.22 4.76
N LEU A 740 -23.23 12.79 4.17
CA LEU A 740 -22.25 12.04 3.39
C LEU A 740 -21.49 11.01 4.24
N ALA A 741 -21.08 11.37 5.46
CA ALA A 741 -20.44 10.46 6.40
C ALA A 741 -21.39 9.32 6.84
N GLU A 742 -22.68 9.60 6.92
CA GLU A 742 -23.75 8.64 7.24
C GLU A 742 -24.21 7.78 6.06
N VAL A 743 -23.77 8.05 4.83
CA VAL A 743 -24.13 7.23 3.67
C VAL A 743 -23.78 5.77 3.98
N ARG A 744 -24.66 4.86 3.58
CA ARG A 744 -24.55 3.44 3.87
C ARG A 744 -23.26 2.82 3.31
N THR A 745 -22.75 1.83 4.03
CA THR A 745 -21.72 0.91 3.55
C THR A 745 -22.39 -0.28 2.88
N ASP A 746 -22.52 -0.27 1.55
CA ASP A 746 -23.21 -1.34 0.79
C ASP A 746 -22.58 -1.56 -0.59
N LEU A 747 -22.96 -2.66 -1.25
CA LEU A 747 -22.56 -3.08 -2.60
C LEU A 747 -23.76 -3.06 -3.58
N ASP A 748 -24.76 -2.25 -3.24
CA ASP A 748 -25.92 -2.01 -4.09
C ASP A 748 -25.74 -0.79 -5.01
N SER A 749 -26.75 -0.48 -5.82
CA SER A 749 -26.66 0.68 -6.71
C SER A 749 -26.54 1.99 -5.93
N PHE A 750 -25.65 2.85 -6.41
CA PHE A 750 -25.60 4.27 -6.07
C PHE A 750 -26.13 5.08 -7.26
N THR A 751 -26.92 6.11 -6.97
CA THR A 751 -27.36 7.08 -7.99
C THR A 751 -26.24 8.05 -8.35
N GLU A 752 -26.37 8.76 -9.47
CA GLU A 752 -25.40 9.80 -9.87
C GLU A 752 -25.23 10.84 -8.77
N VAL A 753 -26.33 11.32 -8.16
CA VAL A 753 -26.26 12.30 -7.07
C VAL A 753 -25.52 11.76 -5.84
N GLU A 754 -25.81 10.54 -5.39
CA GLU A 754 -25.10 9.94 -4.25
C GLU A 754 -23.60 9.75 -4.54
N ALA A 755 -23.29 9.18 -5.72
CA ALA A 755 -21.94 8.84 -6.12
C ALA A 755 -21.08 10.09 -6.31
N TYR A 756 -21.58 11.06 -7.07
CA TYR A 756 -20.85 12.29 -7.37
C TYR A 756 -20.73 13.18 -6.13
N ALA A 757 -21.68 13.16 -5.19
CA ALA A 757 -21.53 13.91 -3.94
C ALA A 757 -20.40 13.33 -3.06
N LEU A 758 -20.25 12.00 -3.00
CA LEU A 758 -19.12 11.35 -2.33
C LEU A 758 -17.78 11.68 -3.01
N MET A 759 -17.71 11.63 -4.34
CA MET A 759 -16.51 12.01 -5.09
C MET A 759 -16.14 13.49 -4.84
N ALA A 760 -17.12 14.40 -4.91
CA ALA A 760 -16.92 15.82 -4.65
C ALA A 760 -16.39 16.08 -3.22
N SER A 761 -16.89 15.35 -2.22
CA SER A 761 -16.39 15.41 -0.84
C SER A 761 -14.93 15.00 -0.73
N GLY A 762 -14.57 13.83 -1.28
CA GLY A 762 -13.18 13.35 -1.30
C GLY A 762 -12.23 14.29 -2.03
N TYR A 763 -12.68 14.88 -3.14
CA TYR A 763 -11.93 15.88 -3.90
C TYR A 763 -11.64 17.15 -3.07
N GLN A 764 -12.67 17.74 -2.46
CA GLN A 764 -12.51 18.97 -1.66
C GLN A 764 -11.66 18.75 -0.41
N MET A 765 -11.85 17.62 0.30
CA MET A 765 -11.00 17.26 1.44
C MET A 765 -9.54 17.09 1.05
N THR A 766 -9.27 16.43 -0.09
CA THR A 766 -7.90 16.25 -0.59
C THR A 766 -7.26 17.59 -0.94
N LYS A 767 -8.00 18.47 -1.64
CA LYS A 767 -7.54 19.81 -1.99
C LYS A 767 -7.19 20.63 -0.73
N TYR A 768 -8.08 20.64 0.25
CA TYR A 768 -7.87 21.35 1.50
C TYR A 768 -6.66 20.81 2.26
N GLN A 769 -6.58 19.49 2.48
CA GLN A 769 -5.49 18.88 3.23
C GLN A 769 -4.12 19.15 2.57
N LEU A 770 -4.03 19.05 1.24
CA LEU A 770 -2.80 19.40 0.50
C LEU A 770 -2.43 20.87 0.66
N THR A 771 -3.43 21.77 0.66
CA THR A 771 -3.23 23.20 0.86
C THR A 771 -2.71 23.50 2.26
N GLU A 772 -3.29 22.90 3.30
CA GLU A 772 -2.86 23.07 4.69
C GLU A 772 -1.45 22.54 4.92
N LEU A 773 -1.13 21.35 4.40
CA LEU A 773 0.22 20.80 4.47
C LEU A 773 1.23 21.71 3.75
N ASN A 774 0.84 22.33 2.64
CA ASN A 774 1.70 23.26 1.92
C ASN A 774 1.91 24.58 2.67
N LYS A 775 0.89 25.09 3.38
CA LYS A 775 1.03 26.25 4.27
C LYS A 775 1.99 25.94 5.42
N GLN A 776 1.79 24.81 6.10
CA GLN A 776 2.68 24.36 7.17
C GLN A 776 4.12 24.17 6.68
N HIS A 777 4.31 23.70 5.44
CA HIS A 777 5.63 23.59 4.81
C HIS A 777 6.25 24.96 4.51
N ALA A 778 5.45 25.94 4.07
CA ALA A 778 5.93 27.30 3.78
C ALA A 778 6.43 28.04 5.03
N ASP A 779 5.95 27.67 6.22
CA ASP A 779 6.44 28.21 7.50
C ASP A 779 7.79 27.61 7.92
N LEU A 780 8.26 26.54 7.25
CA LEU A 780 9.55 25.91 7.52
C LEU A 780 10.66 26.55 6.68
N PRO A 781 11.93 26.50 7.13
CA PRO A 781 13.09 26.94 6.36
C PRO A 781 13.44 25.92 5.25
N MET A 782 12.46 25.59 4.42
CA MET A 782 12.54 24.65 3.32
C MET A 782 12.12 25.34 2.02
N GLN A 783 12.74 24.93 0.91
CA GLN A 783 12.31 25.36 -0.41
C GLN A 783 11.27 24.40 -1.00
N GLY A 784 10.48 24.89 -1.94
CA GLY A 784 9.49 24.10 -2.68
C GLY A 784 8.14 24.00 -1.99
N ASN A 785 7.31 23.09 -2.51
CA ASN A 785 6.01 22.77 -1.93
C ASN A 785 6.12 21.54 -1.03
N TRP A 786 5.07 21.25 -0.27
CA TRP A 786 4.98 20.01 0.50
C TRP A 786 5.17 18.78 -0.42
N ALA A 787 6.16 17.96 -0.08
CA ALA A 787 6.63 16.81 -0.88
C ALA A 787 7.00 17.13 -2.34
N ASP A 788 7.28 18.39 -2.69
CA ASP A 788 7.42 18.91 -4.06
C ASP A 788 6.32 18.44 -5.03
N PHE A 789 5.09 18.30 -4.56
CA PHE A 789 3.94 18.14 -5.44
C PHE A 789 3.51 19.50 -6.02
N ASP A 790 2.81 19.47 -7.14
CA ASP A 790 2.25 20.67 -7.75
C ASP A 790 0.92 21.04 -7.08
N ILE A 791 0.99 21.45 -5.81
CA ILE A 791 -0.19 21.70 -4.96
C ILE A 791 -1.13 22.75 -5.58
N ASN A 792 -0.56 23.69 -6.34
CA ASN A 792 -1.28 24.78 -7.01
C ASN A 792 -1.67 24.43 -8.46
N ALA A 793 -1.54 23.16 -8.87
CA ALA A 793 -1.94 22.72 -10.19
C ALA A 793 -3.40 23.09 -10.50
N PRO A 794 -3.70 23.57 -11.72
CA PRO A 794 -5.05 23.90 -12.15
C PRO A 794 -6.02 22.75 -11.92
N GLU A 795 -7.22 23.10 -11.47
CA GLU A 795 -8.32 22.16 -11.27
C GLU A 795 -8.98 21.85 -12.61
N SER A 796 -9.24 20.58 -12.88
CA SER A 796 -9.99 20.17 -14.06
C SER A 796 -11.47 20.47 -13.80
N THR A 797 -12.10 21.22 -14.70
CA THR A 797 -13.50 21.64 -14.55
C THR A 797 -14.51 20.62 -15.09
N ASP A 798 -14.02 19.53 -15.68
CA ASP A 798 -14.79 18.55 -16.44
C ASP A 798 -14.99 17.21 -15.71
N TRP A 799 -14.64 17.12 -14.42
CA TRP A 799 -14.98 15.93 -13.62
C TRP A 799 -16.49 15.72 -13.54
N LEU A 800 -16.94 14.47 -13.55
CA LEU A 800 -18.37 14.09 -13.50
C LEU A 800 -19.12 14.71 -12.30
N PHE A 801 -18.41 14.93 -11.20
CA PHE A 801 -18.96 15.49 -9.97
C PHE A 801 -18.88 17.01 -9.86
N SER A 802 -18.18 17.70 -10.76
CA SER A 802 -17.98 19.16 -10.71
C SER A 802 -19.28 19.96 -10.53
N PRO A 803 -20.40 19.61 -11.20
CA PRO A 803 -21.66 20.35 -11.04
C PRO A 803 -22.26 20.30 -9.63
N LEU A 804 -21.88 19.33 -8.78
CA LEU A 804 -22.37 19.23 -7.40
C LEU A 804 -21.60 20.09 -6.40
N LEU A 805 -20.37 20.50 -6.72
CA LEU A 805 -19.53 21.30 -5.81
C LEU A 805 -20.25 22.55 -5.28
N PRO A 806 -20.84 23.43 -6.12
CA PRO A 806 -21.55 24.60 -5.61
C PRO A 806 -22.81 24.23 -4.81
N ILE A 807 -23.49 23.12 -5.12
CA ILE A 807 -24.72 22.70 -4.44
C ILE A 807 -24.41 22.14 -3.05
N LEU A 808 -23.29 21.45 -2.89
CA LEU A 808 -22.83 20.92 -1.60
C LEU A 808 -22.47 22.00 -0.58
N ALA A 809 -22.13 23.22 -1.05
CA ALA A 809 -21.87 24.37 -0.19
C ALA A 809 -23.15 25.07 0.30
N LEU A 810 -24.32 24.74 -0.27
CA LEU A 810 -25.57 25.43 0.07
C LEU A 810 -26.23 24.83 1.32
N ASP A 811 -26.79 25.71 2.16
CA ASP A 811 -27.63 25.31 3.28
C ASP A 811 -28.91 24.59 2.80
N PRO A 812 -29.14 23.33 3.20
CA PRO A 812 -30.39 22.63 2.90
C PRO A 812 -31.66 23.29 3.44
N ALA A 813 -31.53 24.11 4.50
CA ALA A 813 -32.64 24.85 5.08
C ALA A 813 -32.93 26.17 4.33
N SER A 814 -32.09 26.54 3.34
CA SER A 814 -32.35 27.68 2.47
C SER A 814 -33.52 27.43 1.52
N SER A 815 -33.99 28.48 0.84
CA SER A 815 -35.02 28.36 -0.21
C SER A 815 -34.52 27.73 -1.51
N ASN A 816 -33.29 27.21 -1.57
CA ASN A 816 -32.73 26.60 -2.77
C ASN A 816 -33.27 25.16 -2.96
N PRO A 817 -34.00 24.87 -4.06
CA PRO A 817 -34.62 23.57 -4.26
C PRO A 817 -33.61 22.44 -4.53
N GLN A 818 -32.44 22.76 -5.09
CA GLN A 818 -31.37 21.80 -5.35
C GLN A 818 -30.72 21.33 -4.04
N ALA A 819 -30.39 22.25 -3.14
CA ALA A 819 -29.82 21.93 -1.83
C ALA A 819 -30.77 21.06 -0.99
N ALA A 820 -32.06 21.41 -0.98
CA ALA A 820 -33.09 20.65 -0.28
C ALA A 820 -33.31 19.24 -0.86
N ASP A 821 -33.33 19.09 -2.20
CA ASP A 821 -33.48 17.77 -2.83
C ASP A 821 -32.22 16.91 -2.66
N LEU A 822 -31.02 17.50 -2.70
CA LEU A 822 -29.75 16.83 -2.39
C LEU A 822 -29.78 16.27 -0.96
N ALA A 823 -30.13 17.11 0.02
CA ALA A 823 -30.21 16.67 1.41
C ALA A 823 -31.21 15.53 1.59
N LYS A 824 -32.38 15.61 0.95
CA LYS A 824 -33.38 14.54 0.96
C LYS A 824 -32.85 13.22 0.38
N GLN A 825 -32.04 13.28 -0.68
CA GLN A 825 -31.42 12.10 -1.26
C GLN A 825 -30.36 11.50 -0.33
N LEU A 826 -29.50 12.33 0.24
CA LEU A 826 -28.47 11.87 1.18
C LEU A 826 -29.07 11.33 2.49
N ASP A 827 -30.15 11.93 2.99
CA ASP A 827 -30.90 11.41 4.15
C ASP A 827 -31.50 10.02 3.89
N ALA A 828 -31.88 9.73 2.64
CA ALA A 828 -32.29 8.38 2.25
C ALA A 828 -31.07 7.45 2.07
N ALA A 829 -29.93 7.97 1.65
CA ALA A 829 -28.74 7.18 1.30
C ALA A 829 -28.13 6.39 2.47
N LYS A 830 -28.41 6.78 3.73
CA LYS A 830 -27.99 6.04 4.93
C LYS A 830 -28.70 4.70 5.13
N PHE A 831 -29.85 4.48 4.49
CA PHE A 831 -30.61 3.23 4.63
C PHE A 831 -30.05 2.11 3.75
N LEU A 832 -29.75 0.95 4.33
CA LEU A 832 -29.31 -0.27 3.60
C LEU A 832 -30.38 -0.83 2.64
N ALA A 833 -31.66 -0.53 2.89
CA ALA A 833 -32.77 -0.99 2.06
C ALA A 833 -33.91 0.04 2.07
N GLY A 834 -34.82 -0.06 1.10
CA GLY A 834 -36.03 0.78 1.09
C GLY A 834 -35.87 2.20 0.54
N LYS A 835 -34.66 2.62 0.15
CA LYS A 835 -34.36 4.00 -0.34
C LYS A 835 -35.29 4.48 -1.44
N ALA A 836 -35.52 3.64 -2.46
CA ALA A 836 -36.43 3.94 -3.56
C ALA A 836 -37.86 4.27 -3.05
N TRP A 837 -38.31 3.56 -2.02
CA TRP A 837 -39.62 3.72 -1.39
C TRP A 837 -39.68 4.96 -0.50
N VAL A 838 -38.54 5.46 -0.01
CA VAL A 838 -38.45 6.75 0.70
C VAL A 838 -38.49 7.92 -0.28
N LEU A 839 -37.75 7.81 -1.39
CA LEU A 839 -37.55 8.92 -2.33
C LEU A 839 -38.65 9.07 -3.38
N ILE A 840 -39.34 7.99 -3.74
CA ILE A 840 -40.32 7.96 -4.82
C ILE A 840 -41.73 7.87 -4.21
N PRO A 841 -42.53 8.95 -4.24
CA PRO A 841 -43.84 8.99 -3.57
C PRO A 841 -44.81 7.89 -4.01
N LYS A 842 -44.81 7.53 -5.31
CA LYS A 842 -45.66 6.46 -5.85
C LYS A 842 -45.32 5.10 -5.25
N LEU A 843 -44.02 4.78 -5.12
CA LEU A 843 -43.57 3.56 -4.46
C LEU A 843 -43.93 3.60 -2.98
N LYS A 844 -43.69 4.72 -2.30
CA LYS A 844 -44.07 4.89 -0.89
C LYS A 844 -45.54 4.56 -0.64
N ALA A 845 -46.43 5.14 -1.44
CA ALA A 845 -47.87 4.91 -1.34
C ALA A 845 -48.24 3.45 -1.64
N ALA A 846 -47.66 2.85 -2.68
CA ALA A 846 -47.87 1.43 -3.00
C ALA A 846 -47.41 0.50 -1.87
N GLY A 847 -46.25 0.79 -1.25
CA GLY A 847 -45.72 0.03 -0.13
C GLY A 847 -46.60 0.11 1.12
N ILE A 848 -47.11 1.30 1.45
CA ILE A 848 -48.07 1.49 2.54
C ILE A 848 -49.37 0.73 2.26
N GLY A 849 -49.91 0.84 1.04
CA GLY A 849 -51.12 0.13 0.65
C GLY A 849 -50.97 -1.40 0.74
N PHE A 850 -49.84 -1.94 0.28
CA PHE A 850 -49.53 -3.36 0.40
C PHE A 850 -49.38 -3.81 1.86
N GLY A 851 -48.71 -3.00 2.70
CA GLY A 851 -48.59 -3.27 4.13
C GLY A 851 -49.94 -3.31 4.85
N LEU A 852 -50.85 -2.38 4.52
CA LEU A 852 -52.21 -2.37 5.05
C LEU A 852 -53.00 -3.61 4.61
N LEU A 853 -52.87 -4.02 3.34
CA LEU A 853 -53.49 -5.25 2.84
C LEU A 853 -52.99 -6.48 3.62
N LEU A 854 -51.68 -6.62 3.82
CA LEU A 854 -51.12 -7.72 4.60
C LEU A 854 -51.60 -7.70 6.06
N LEU A 855 -51.72 -6.52 6.65
CA LEU A 855 -52.25 -6.37 8.01
C LEU A 855 -53.72 -6.82 8.08
N VAL A 856 -54.56 -6.42 7.10
CA VAL A 856 -55.96 -6.87 7.01
C VAL A 856 -56.05 -8.38 6.83
N LEU A 857 -55.22 -8.97 5.95
CA LEU A 857 -55.16 -10.42 5.76
C LEU A 857 -54.68 -11.15 7.02
N LEU A 858 -53.69 -10.60 7.73
CA LEU A 858 -53.19 -11.16 8.98
C LEU A 858 -54.25 -11.10 10.09
N ILE A 859 -54.94 -9.97 10.23
CA ILE A 859 -56.05 -9.82 11.18
C ILE A 859 -57.18 -10.79 10.82
N GLY A 860 -57.56 -10.88 9.54
CA GLY A 860 -58.57 -11.83 9.06
C GLY A 860 -58.17 -13.28 9.34
N PHE A 861 -56.90 -13.63 9.14
CA PHE A 861 -56.36 -14.95 9.47
C PHE A 861 -56.40 -15.22 10.98
N ILE A 862 -55.95 -14.27 11.81
CA ILE A 862 -55.99 -14.39 13.27
C ILE A 862 -57.43 -14.58 13.76
N ILE A 863 -58.38 -13.81 13.22
CA ILE A 863 -59.81 -13.93 13.55
C ILE A 863 -60.35 -15.30 13.14
N GLN A 864 -60.05 -15.75 11.91
CA GLN A 864 -60.54 -17.02 11.38
C GLN A 864 -59.98 -18.24 12.13
N ASN A 865 -58.78 -18.12 12.70
CA ASN A 865 -58.10 -19.21 13.41
C ASN A 865 -58.08 -18.99 14.94
N TRP A 866 -58.79 -17.99 15.46
CA TRP A 866 -58.76 -17.60 16.87
C TRP A 866 -59.24 -18.72 17.80
N HIS A 867 -60.15 -19.58 17.34
CA HIS A 867 -60.69 -20.71 18.11
C HIS A 867 -59.88 -22.01 17.94
N ASP A 868 -59.02 -22.11 16.94
CA ASP A 868 -58.18 -23.31 16.65
C ASP A 868 -56.80 -23.24 17.31
N PHE A 869 -56.51 -22.19 18.09
CA PHE A 869 -55.21 -21.94 18.73
C PHE A 869 -54.78 -22.98 19.78
N ILE A 870 -55.64 -23.94 20.15
CA ILE A 870 -55.31 -25.01 21.10
C ILE A 870 -54.80 -26.29 20.41
N SER A 871 -54.92 -26.43 19.09
CA SER A 871 -54.35 -27.59 18.38
C SER A 871 -53.94 -27.27 16.95
N ILE A 872 -52.89 -26.45 16.81
CA ILE A 872 -52.26 -26.23 15.50
C ILE A 872 -51.34 -27.42 15.20
N ASN A 873 -51.87 -28.39 14.46
CA ASN A 873 -51.05 -29.35 13.72
C ASN A 873 -50.60 -28.69 12.40
N ILE A 874 -49.29 -28.51 12.28
CA ILE A 874 -48.61 -27.59 11.38
C ILE A 874 -48.71 -28.06 9.91
N GLY A 875 -49.37 -27.26 9.06
CA GLY A 875 -49.40 -27.47 7.60
C GLY A 875 -49.43 -26.18 6.77
N VAL A 876 -50.13 -25.13 7.23
CA VAL A 876 -50.25 -23.85 6.52
C VAL A 876 -49.54 -22.70 7.26
N GLY A 877 -49.49 -22.76 8.60
CA GLY A 877 -48.71 -21.85 9.42
C GLY A 877 -47.21 -21.87 9.09
N SER A 878 -46.69 -22.97 8.55
CA SER A 878 -45.31 -23.08 8.06
C SER A 878 -45.06 -22.26 6.80
N VAL A 879 -46.05 -22.02 5.94
CA VAL A 879 -45.90 -21.18 4.73
C VAL A 879 -45.96 -19.71 5.10
N THR A 880 -46.88 -19.31 5.98
CA THR A 880 -46.95 -17.93 6.46
C THR A 880 -45.78 -17.59 7.36
N THR A 881 -45.38 -18.52 8.24
CA THR A 881 -44.15 -18.41 9.03
C THR A 881 -42.92 -18.53 8.14
N ALA A 882 -42.92 -19.30 7.05
CA ALA A 882 -41.82 -19.28 6.08
C ALA A 882 -41.79 -17.96 5.30
N ILE A 883 -42.92 -17.34 4.96
CA ILE A 883 -42.95 -16.02 4.30
C ILE A 883 -42.50 -14.94 5.29
N VAL A 884 -42.96 -14.98 6.54
CA VAL A 884 -42.53 -14.05 7.59
C VAL A 884 -41.06 -14.29 7.97
N LEU A 885 -40.61 -15.54 8.10
CA LEU A 885 -39.20 -15.91 8.31
C LEU A 885 -38.36 -15.67 7.07
N SER A 886 -38.93 -15.67 5.86
CA SER A 886 -38.23 -15.33 4.61
C SER A 886 -38.11 -13.82 4.50
N VAL A 887 -39.16 -13.05 4.82
CA VAL A 887 -39.11 -11.60 4.96
C VAL A 887 -38.16 -11.21 6.10
N MET A 888 -38.16 -11.93 7.22
CA MET A 888 -37.19 -11.76 8.32
C MET A 888 -35.79 -12.23 7.94
N ALA A 889 -35.60 -13.29 7.15
CA ALA A 889 -34.29 -13.73 6.67
C ALA A 889 -33.72 -12.78 5.61
N ILE A 890 -34.60 -12.10 4.86
CA ILE A 890 -34.27 -11.02 3.94
C ILE A 890 -33.93 -9.72 4.69
N THR A 891 -34.44 -9.53 5.92
CA THR A 891 -34.29 -8.27 6.69
C THR A 891 -33.38 -8.35 7.94
N LEU A 892 -33.08 -9.55 8.46
CA LEU A 892 -32.27 -9.78 9.65
C LEU A 892 -31.26 -10.93 9.40
N PRO A 893 -29.96 -10.72 9.67
CA PRO A 893 -28.89 -11.67 9.32
C PRO A 893 -28.82 -12.94 10.21
N PHE A 894 -29.87 -13.26 10.97
CA PHE A 894 -29.82 -14.25 12.06
C PHE A 894 -30.59 -15.56 11.81
N ALA A 895 -30.84 -15.92 10.54
CA ALA A 895 -31.54 -17.17 10.18
C ALA A 895 -30.88 -18.46 10.71
N LYS A 896 -29.64 -18.39 11.22
CA LYS A 896 -28.88 -19.53 11.77
C LYS A 896 -29.33 -20.02 13.15
N TYR A 897 -30.24 -19.31 13.84
CA TYR A 897 -30.73 -19.67 15.18
C TYR A 897 -32.09 -20.40 15.21
N LEU A 898 -32.63 -20.77 14.05
CA LEU A 898 -33.86 -21.57 13.99
C LEU A 898 -33.54 -23.04 14.29
N GLN A 899 -34.16 -23.56 15.36
CA GLN A 899 -34.06 -24.95 15.86
C GLN A 899 -34.29 -26.01 14.77
N PRO A 900 -33.79 -27.25 14.94
CA PRO A 900 -33.66 -28.22 13.86
C PRO A 900 -35.03 -28.72 13.41
N MET A 901 -35.50 -28.23 12.26
CA MET A 901 -36.50 -28.91 11.47
C MET A 901 -35.87 -30.18 10.86
N ASP A 902 -36.67 -31.24 10.66
CA ASP A 902 -36.25 -32.44 9.93
C ASP A 902 -35.47 -32.07 8.68
N THR A 903 -34.36 -32.76 8.41
CA THR A 903 -33.41 -32.44 7.33
C THR A 903 -34.11 -32.14 6.00
N ALA A 904 -35.14 -32.90 5.63
CA ALA A 904 -35.95 -32.67 4.42
C ALA A 904 -36.75 -31.35 4.43
N ARG A 905 -37.33 -30.96 5.57
CA ARG A 905 -38.08 -29.71 5.74
C ARG A 905 -37.16 -28.49 5.73
N LYS A 906 -35.96 -28.62 6.31
CA LYS A 906 -34.89 -27.62 6.20
C LYS A 906 -34.49 -27.40 4.73
N TRP A 907 -34.31 -28.48 3.97
CA TRP A 907 -33.97 -28.40 2.55
C TRP A 907 -35.07 -27.78 1.71
N LEU A 908 -36.33 -28.18 1.90
CA LEU A 908 -37.48 -27.57 1.22
C LEU A 908 -37.57 -26.06 1.52
N GLY A 909 -37.37 -25.66 2.78
CA GLY A 909 -37.35 -24.27 3.18
C GLY A 909 -36.24 -23.45 2.51
N LEU A 910 -35.03 -24.01 2.41
CA LEU A 910 -33.90 -23.35 1.73
C LEU A 910 -34.13 -23.21 0.21
N VAL A 911 -34.73 -24.22 -0.43
CA VAL A 911 -35.08 -24.18 -1.86
C VAL A 911 -36.16 -23.11 -2.14
N LEU A 912 -37.20 -23.05 -1.31
CA LEU A 912 -38.24 -22.03 -1.42
C LEU A 912 -37.69 -20.61 -1.17
N LEU A 913 -36.84 -20.46 -0.16
CA LEU A 913 -36.17 -19.19 0.15
C LEU A 913 -35.28 -18.73 -1.01
N GLY A 914 -34.46 -19.63 -1.57
CA GLY A 914 -33.60 -19.34 -2.72
C GLY A 914 -34.37 -18.96 -3.98
N SER A 915 -35.51 -19.61 -4.22
CA SER A 915 -36.38 -19.35 -5.37
C SER A 915 -37.15 -18.03 -5.23
N PHE A 916 -37.68 -17.74 -4.05
CA PHE A 916 -38.35 -16.46 -3.77
C PHE A 916 -37.36 -15.29 -3.82
N GLY A 917 -36.18 -15.45 -3.20
CA GLY A 917 -35.10 -14.47 -3.25
C GLY A 917 -34.67 -14.16 -4.68
N TRP A 918 -34.55 -15.18 -5.53
CA TRP A 918 -34.28 -15.03 -6.96
C TRP A 918 -35.35 -14.21 -7.69
N ALA A 919 -36.64 -14.52 -7.48
CA ALA A 919 -37.74 -13.79 -8.11
C ALA A 919 -37.77 -12.32 -7.66
N ALA A 920 -37.64 -12.08 -6.34
CA ALA A 920 -37.61 -10.74 -5.77
C ALA A 920 -36.41 -9.92 -6.27
N ALA A 921 -35.22 -10.54 -6.37
CA ALA A 921 -34.02 -9.90 -6.91
C ALA A 921 -34.22 -9.44 -8.35
N ASN A 922 -34.76 -10.31 -9.21
CA ASN A 922 -35.02 -9.99 -10.62
C ASN A 922 -36.09 -8.89 -10.79
N ILE A 923 -37.15 -8.90 -9.97
CA ILE A 923 -38.16 -7.83 -9.95
C ILE A 923 -37.53 -6.50 -9.50
N HIS A 924 -36.70 -6.54 -8.46
CA HIS A 924 -36.00 -5.36 -7.95
C HIS A 924 -35.09 -4.74 -9.02
N LEU A 925 -34.22 -5.54 -9.64
CA LEU A 925 -33.30 -5.10 -10.70
C LEU A 925 -34.06 -4.51 -11.89
N LYS A 926 -35.15 -5.15 -12.32
CA LYS A 926 -35.91 -4.74 -13.50
C LYS A 926 -36.67 -3.42 -13.31
N PHE A 927 -37.25 -3.20 -12.12
CA PHE A 927 -38.17 -2.09 -11.89
C PHE A 927 -37.68 -1.10 -10.84
N VAL A 928 -37.48 -1.56 -9.60
CA VAL A 928 -37.21 -0.69 -8.45
C VAL A 928 -35.86 0.02 -8.60
N ASP A 929 -34.82 -0.72 -8.99
CA ASP A 929 -33.47 -0.20 -9.18
C ASP A 929 -33.43 0.83 -10.32
N LYS A 930 -34.11 0.55 -11.44
CA LYS A 930 -34.24 1.48 -12.56
C LYS A 930 -34.91 2.81 -12.14
N TRP A 931 -36.00 2.74 -11.38
CA TRP A 931 -36.69 3.94 -10.89
C TRP A 931 -35.85 4.71 -9.86
N PHE A 932 -35.13 4.00 -8.99
CA PHE A 932 -34.20 4.60 -8.05
C PHE A 932 -33.10 5.40 -8.77
N LYS A 933 -32.44 4.79 -9.77
CA LYS A 933 -31.44 5.46 -10.60
C LYS A 933 -32.00 6.67 -11.35
N GLN A 934 -33.21 6.56 -11.90
CA GLN A 934 -33.88 7.70 -12.55
C GLN A 934 -34.17 8.86 -11.57
N ARG A 935 -34.56 8.55 -10.33
CA ARG A 935 -34.82 9.57 -9.29
C ARG A 935 -33.54 10.28 -8.85
N GLY A 936 -32.39 9.62 -8.89
CA GLY A 936 -31.11 10.22 -8.49
C GLY A 936 -30.21 10.63 -9.65
N LYS A 937 -30.73 10.86 -10.86
CA LYS A 937 -29.97 11.47 -11.95
C LYS A 937 -29.54 12.89 -11.60
N LEU A 938 -28.28 13.23 -11.90
CA LEU A 938 -27.71 14.55 -11.68
C LEU A 938 -28.48 15.60 -12.48
N GLN A 939 -28.76 15.35 -13.76
CA GLN A 939 -29.50 16.30 -14.61
C GLN A 939 -30.87 16.66 -14.02
N ARG A 940 -31.54 15.72 -13.33
CA ARG A 940 -32.83 16.01 -12.68
C ARG A 940 -32.64 16.98 -11.52
N LEU A 941 -31.57 16.82 -10.73
CA LEU A 941 -31.24 17.73 -9.63
C LEU A 941 -30.89 19.13 -10.16
N LEU A 942 -30.07 19.21 -11.22
CA LEU A 942 -29.66 20.48 -11.82
C LEU A 942 -30.81 21.27 -12.47
N ASN A 943 -31.90 20.59 -12.84
CA ASN A 943 -33.09 21.21 -13.43
C ASN A 943 -34.12 21.70 -12.40
N LEU A 944 -33.88 21.49 -11.09
CA LEU A 944 -34.67 22.10 -10.00
C LEU A 944 -34.21 23.54 -9.78
#